data_AF-A0A8F3FIG6-F1
#
_entry.id   AF-A0A8F3FIG6-F1
#
_cell.length_a   1.000
_cell.length_b   1.000
_cell.length_c   1.000
_cell.angle_alpha   90.00
_cell.angle_beta   90.00
_cell.angle_gamma   90.00
#
_symmetry.space_group_name_H-M   'P 1'
#
loop_
_entity.id
_entity.type
_entity.pdbx_description
1 polymer ?
#
loop_
_entity_poly.entity_id
_entity_poly.type
_entity_poly.pdbx_seq_one_letter_code
_entity_poly.pdbx_strand_id
1 'polypeptide(L)'
;MRWLYTTSHKDIGLLYLVFAFFGGLLGTSLSMLIRYELALPGRGLLDGNGQLYNVIITGHGIIMLLFMVMPALFGGFGNWLLPIMIGAPDMAFPRLNNISFWLNPPALALLLLSTLVEQGPGTGWTAYPPLSVQHSGTSVDLAILSLHLNGLSSILGAVNMLVTVAGLRAPGMKLLHMPLFVWAIALTAVLVILAVPVLAAALVMLLTDRNINTAYFCESGDLILYQHLFWFFGHPEVYILILPAFGLISQVVSFFSQKPVFGLTGMICAMGAISLLGFIVWAHHMFTVGLDLDTVAYFTSATMIIAVPTGMKIFSWMATIYSGRVWFTTPMWFAVGFICLFTLGGVTGVVLANAGVDMLVHDTYYVVAHFHYVLSMGAVFGIFAGVYFWGNLITGLGYHEGRAMVHFWLLFIGVNLTFFPQHFLGLAGMPRRMFDYADCFAGWNAVSSFGASISFISVIVFATTFQEAVRTVPRTATTLEWVLGATPAHHVFSQVPVLRFTGSGAALGTSSVSSVKSVGLNSITATRTFTTGRDVLGFFAQALQIWRNISTKLFQWQVKVALSTGAFTYCIVYWVFLKDIDFLPLHFFSYLFYMEVIFFHWLLSVLGFFPFTSGWAMNLSGQTPGKGVIKALVLTSFPLVWNVFESGASNLTAHMLADMDVSRAKMENPQLTPSESKDLFFQRKDVYRTEHMERSWSNKVANAYTAYLKNSSDK
;
A
#
# COMPACT_ATOMS: atom_id res chain seq x y z
N MET A 1 18.35 -6.90 21.05
CA MET A 1 18.15 -8.08 20.18
C MET A 1 16.68 -8.38 19.85
N ARG A 2 15.71 -8.25 20.79
CA ARG A 2 14.28 -8.56 20.55
C ARG A 2 13.72 -7.90 19.29
N TRP A 3 13.82 -6.58 19.17
CA TRP A 3 13.19 -5.80 18.08
C TRP A 3 13.86 -5.97 16.72
N LEU A 4 15.19 -6.04 16.66
CA LEU A 4 15.93 -6.12 15.40
C LEU A 4 15.64 -7.41 14.63
N TYR A 5 15.58 -8.54 15.35
CA TYR A 5 15.41 -9.88 14.77
C TYR A 5 14.03 -10.48 15.03
N THR A 6 13.03 -9.65 15.34
CA THR A 6 11.68 -10.15 15.59
C THR A 6 11.04 -10.61 14.28
N THR A 7 10.39 -11.78 14.34
CA THR A 7 9.51 -12.28 13.28
C THR A 7 8.05 -12.13 13.64
N SER A 8 7.74 -11.68 14.85
CA SER A 8 6.35 -11.56 15.31
C SER A 8 5.67 -10.40 14.60
N HIS A 9 4.57 -10.67 13.90
CA HIS A 9 3.76 -9.64 13.24
C HIS A 9 3.32 -8.50 14.18
N LYS A 10 3.18 -8.76 15.49
CA LYS A 10 2.83 -7.74 16.48
C LYS A 10 3.98 -6.78 16.79
N ASP A 11 5.18 -7.31 17.01
CA ASP A 11 6.35 -6.44 17.22
C ASP A 11 6.63 -5.63 15.95
N ILE A 12 6.53 -6.26 14.76
CA ILE A 12 6.72 -5.60 13.47
C ILE A 12 5.64 -4.53 13.24
N GLY A 13 4.37 -4.85 13.50
CA GLY A 13 3.27 -3.88 13.42
C GLY A 13 3.47 -2.69 14.36
N LEU A 14 3.94 -2.93 15.59
CA LEU A 14 4.28 -1.84 16.51
C LEU A 14 5.47 -1.00 16.00
N LEU A 15 6.50 -1.62 15.44
CA LEU A 15 7.63 -0.93 14.83
C LEU A 15 7.16 0.00 13.69
N TYR A 16 6.25 -0.47 12.82
CA TYR A 16 5.63 0.35 11.80
C TYR A 16 4.83 1.53 12.39
N LEU A 17 4.04 1.32 13.44
CA LEU A 17 3.27 2.40 14.09
C LEU A 17 4.19 3.46 14.71
N VAL A 18 5.27 3.05 15.38
CA VAL A 18 6.27 3.97 15.96
C VAL A 18 7.00 4.73 14.85
N PHE A 19 7.41 4.04 13.79
CA PHE A 19 8.03 4.65 12.62
C PHE A 19 7.11 5.69 11.96
N ALA A 20 5.83 5.33 11.77
CA ALA A 20 4.83 6.22 11.21
C ALA A 20 4.57 7.44 12.11
N PHE A 21 4.58 7.26 13.44
CA PHE A 21 4.45 8.38 14.37
C PHE A 21 5.61 9.36 14.23
N PHE A 22 6.86 8.86 14.13
CA PHE A 22 8.03 9.71 13.87
C PHE A 22 7.94 10.42 12.50
N GLY A 23 7.58 9.69 11.44
CA GLY A 23 7.35 10.26 10.11
C GLY A 23 6.26 11.34 10.14
N GLY A 24 5.18 11.12 10.88
CA GLY A 24 4.09 12.09 11.06
C GLY A 24 4.52 13.36 11.79
N LEU A 25 5.34 13.25 12.85
CA LEU A 25 5.89 14.43 13.53
C LEU A 25 6.79 15.24 12.59
N LEU A 26 7.64 14.57 11.81
CA LEU A 26 8.50 15.23 10.85
C LEU A 26 7.69 15.91 9.74
N GLY A 27 6.76 15.20 9.12
CA GLY A 27 5.90 15.73 8.06
C GLY A 27 5.04 16.90 8.54
N THR A 28 4.49 16.82 9.76
CA THR A 28 3.73 17.92 10.39
C THR A 28 4.63 19.13 10.65
N SER A 29 5.86 18.92 11.09
CA SER A 29 6.83 20.01 11.30
C SER A 29 7.14 20.75 9.99
N LEU A 30 7.35 20.02 8.88
CA LEU A 30 7.51 20.62 7.55
C LEU A 30 6.25 21.37 7.10
N SER A 31 5.06 20.85 7.41
CA SER A 31 3.79 21.54 7.15
C SER A 31 3.71 22.89 7.88
N MET A 32 4.14 22.93 9.14
CA MET A 32 4.18 24.18 9.91
C MET A 32 5.16 25.19 9.33
N LEU A 33 6.34 24.76 8.85
CA LEU A 33 7.27 25.65 8.16
C LEU A 33 6.63 26.26 6.91
N ILE A 34 5.93 25.46 6.10
CA ILE A 34 5.20 25.95 4.92
C ILE A 34 4.14 26.99 5.31
N ARG A 35 3.37 26.72 6.38
CA ARG A 35 2.30 27.61 6.82
C ARG A 35 2.81 28.89 7.46
N TYR A 36 3.92 28.83 8.19
CA TYR A 36 4.55 30.03 8.74
C TYR A 36 5.22 30.88 7.66
N GLU A 37 5.83 30.26 6.64
CA GLU A 37 6.32 30.99 5.48
C GLU A 37 5.20 31.78 4.80
N LEU A 38 4.03 31.15 4.64
CA LEU A 38 2.90 31.75 3.95
C LEU A 38 1.95 32.54 4.85
N ALA A 39 2.28 32.75 6.13
CA ALA A 39 1.37 33.44 7.05
C ALA A 39 1.13 34.90 6.66
N LEU A 40 2.12 35.53 6.02
CA LEU A 40 2.08 36.89 5.47
C LEU A 40 2.80 36.91 4.10
N PRO A 41 2.45 37.84 3.20
CA PRO A 41 3.17 38.02 1.94
C PRO A 41 4.58 38.59 2.16
N GLY A 42 5.50 38.33 1.24
CA GLY A 42 6.88 38.80 1.21
C GLY A 42 7.93 37.72 1.48
N ARG A 43 9.09 38.12 2.02
CA ARG A 43 10.26 37.23 2.20
C ARG A 43 10.10 36.17 3.29
N GLY A 44 9.08 36.27 4.14
CA GLY A 44 8.70 35.22 5.08
C GLY A 44 9.78 34.81 6.08
N LEU A 45 9.65 33.58 6.57
CA LEU A 45 10.56 32.88 7.48
C LEU A 45 11.84 32.40 6.77
N LEU A 46 11.74 32.05 5.49
CA LEU A 46 12.81 31.49 4.67
C LEU A 46 13.63 32.58 3.94
N ASP A 47 13.39 33.85 4.24
CA ASP A 47 14.08 35.04 3.69
C ASP A 47 14.10 35.09 2.14
N GLY A 48 13.04 34.59 1.50
CA GLY A 48 12.91 34.49 0.04
C GLY A 48 13.67 33.33 -0.59
N ASN A 49 14.11 32.32 0.18
CA ASN A 49 14.73 31.10 -0.34
C ASN A 49 13.67 30.14 -0.92
N GLY A 50 13.25 30.38 -2.16
CA GLY A 50 12.27 29.56 -2.87
C GLY A 50 12.71 28.11 -3.10
N GLN A 51 14.01 27.85 -3.26
CA GLN A 51 14.52 26.48 -3.42
C GLN A 51 14.34 25.67 -2.13
N LEU A 52 14.66 26.26 -0.97
CA LEU A 52 14.43 25.61 0.33
C LEU A 52 12.94 25.37 0.56
N TYR A 53 12.08 26.32 0.21
CA TYR A 53 10.62 26.13 0.25
C TYR A 53 10.20 24.92 -0.60
N ASN A 54 10.72 24.81 -1.83
CA ASN A 54 10.46 23.68 -2.72
C ASN A 54 10.94 22.33 -2.15
N VAL A 55 12.08 22.30 -1.47
CA VAL A 55 12.58 21.10 -0.77
C VAL A 55 11.65 20.72 0.39
N ILE A 56 11.19 21.70 1.18
CA ILE A 56 10.28 21.47 2.31
C ILE A 56 8.94 20.90 1.84
N ILE A 57 8.33 21.47 0.80
CA ILE A 57 7.06 20.94 0.26
C ILE A 57 7.23 19.53 -0.33
N THR A 58 8.38 19.25 -0.96
CA THR A 58 8.70 17.95 -1.55
C THR A 58 8.83 16.90 -0.45
N GLY A 59 9.62 17.22 0.57
CA GLY A 59 9.78 16.39 1.77
C GLY A 59 8.46 16.15 2.49
N HIS A 60 7.67 17.19 2.73
CA HIS A 60 6.35 17.07 3.40
C HIS A 60 5.46 16.05 2.69
N GLY A 61 5.28 16.18 1.37
CA GLY A 61 4.44 15.28 0.59
C GLY A 61 4.92 13.82 0.65
N ILE A 62 6.20 13.59 0.37
CA ILE A 62 6.78 12.23 0.37
C ILE A 62 6.70 11.60 1.78
N ILE A 63 7.05 12.36 2.83
CA ILE A 63 7.04 11.87 4.22
C ILE A 63 5.63 11.50 4.66
N MET A 64 4.65 12.38 4.41
CA MET A 64 3.27 12.13 4.86
C MET A 64 2.67 10.90 4.16
N LEU A 65 2.85 10.75 2.85
CA LEU A 65 2.25 9.65 2.10
C LEU A 65 2.95 8.31 2.40
N LEU A 66 4.27 8.26 2.20
CA LEU A 66 5.03 7.01 2.13
C LEU A 66 5.71 6.62 3.44
N PHE A 67 5.93 7.58 4.34
CA PHE A 67 6.62 7.35 5.62
C PHE A 67 5.72 7.53 6.85
N MET A 68 4.49 8.02 6.69
CA MET A 68 3.48 8.10 7.75
C MET A 68 2.24 7.28 7.43
N VAL A 69 1.46 7.64 6.39
CA VAL A 69 0.14 7.05 6.15
C VAL A 69 0.26 5.57 5.77
N MET A 70 1.05 5.24 4.74
CA MET A 70 1.23 3.84 4.32
C MET A 70 1.80 2.97 5.46
N PRO A 71 2.90 3.37 6.14
CA PRO A 71 3.40 2.64 7.30
C PRO A 71 2.39 2.48 8.44
N ALA A 72 1.59 3.50 8.78
CA ALA A 72 0.62 3.37 9.87
C ALA A 72 -0.52 2.40 9.54
N LEU A 73 -1.16 2.60 8.38
CA LEU A 73 -2.39 1.92 8.01
C LEU A 73 -2.16 0.51 7.47
N PHE A 74 -1.25 0.37 6.50
CA PHE A 74 -0.96 -0.90 5.86
C PHE A 74 0.12 -1.67 6.62
N GLY A 75 1.24 -1.00 6.95
CA GLY A 75 2.34 -1.61 7.70
C GLY A 75 2.00 -1.90 9.16
N GLY A 76 1.39 -0.96 9.88
CA GLY A 76 1.18 -1.00 11.32
C GLY A 76 -0.05 -1.80 11.69
N PHE A 77 -1.23 -1.23 11.42
CA PHE A 77 -2.50 -1.90 11.69
C PHE A 77 -2.66 -3.19 10.87
N GLY A 78 -2.20 -3.22 9.61
CA GLY A 78 -2.24 -4.43 8.78
C GLY A 78 -1.47 -5.58 9.42
N ASN A 79 -0.19 -5.39 9.78
CA ASN A 79 0.59 -6.43 10.46
C ASN A 79 0.02 -6.81 11.81
N TRP A 80 -0.44 -5.84 12.59
CA TRP A 80 -0.87 -6.11 13.95
C TRP A 80 -2.21 -6.87 13.98
N LEU A 81 -3.22 -6.41 13.23
CA LEU A 81 -4.59 -6.91 13.31
C LEU A 81 -4.89 -8.06 12.33
N LEU A 82 -4.29 -8.10 11.13
CA LEU A 82 -4.73 -9.04 10.08
C LEU A 82 -4.60 -10.51 10.51
N PRO A 83 -3.45 -11.00 11.02
CA PRO A 83 -3.35 -12.41 11.42
C PRO A 83 -4.35 -12.75 12.53
N ILE A 84 -4.53 -11.84 13.48
CA ILE A 84 -5.46 -12.03 14.61
C ILE A 84 -6.91 -12.14 14.13
N MET A 85 -7.33 -11.21 13.27
CA MET A 85 -8.70 -11.13 12.77
C MET A 85 -9.08 -12.33 11.90
N ILE A 86 -8.11 -13.01 11.27
CA ILE A 86 -8.36 -14.25 10.52
C ILE A 86 -8.09 -15.53 11.33
N GLY A 87 -7.67 -15.42 12.59
CA GLY A 87 -7.35 -16.56 13.44
C GLY A 87 -6.03 -17.26 13.09
N ALA A 88 -5.11 -16.59 12.40
CA ALA A 88 -3.78 -17.08 12.07
C ALA A 88 -2.80 -16.86 13.24
N PRO A 89 -1.81 -17.75 13.41
CA PRO A 89 -0.79 -17.61 14.46
C PRO A 89 0.23 -16.50 14.17
N ASP A 90 0.55 -16.26 12.89
CA ASP A 90 1.46 -15.23 12.39
C ASP A 90 1.19 -14.98 10.89
N MET A 91 2.01 -14.14 10.26
CA MET A 91 2.06 -13.94 8.81
C MET A 91 2.63 -15.17 8.08
N ALA A 92 2.30 -15.34 6.80
CA ALA A 92 2.77 -16.45 5.96
C ALA A 92 4.29 -16.51 5.81
N PHE A 93 4.94 -15.35 5.68
CA PHE A 93 6.39 -15.21 5.58
C PHE A 93 6.93 -14.27 6.67
N PRO A 94 7.11 -14.74 7.92
CA PRO A 94 7.51 -13.88 9.05
C PRO A 94 8.86 -13.17 8.85
N ARG A 95 9.80 -13.80 8.13
CA ARG A 95 11.11 -13.18 7.80
C ARG A 95 11.00 -12.13 6.71
N LEU A 96 10.17 -12.38 5.70
CA LEU A 96 9.87 -11.40 4.66
C LEU A 96 9.21 -10.15 5.28
N ASN A 97 8.40 -10.37 6.32
CA ASN A 97 7.80 -9.30 7.09
C ASN A 97 8.81 -8.45 7.85
N ASN A 98 9.86 -9.07 8.40
CA ASN A 98 10.91 -8.36 9.10
C ASN A 98 11.69 -7.45 8.14
N ILE A 99 12.11 -7.99 6.99
CA ILE A 99 12.86 -7.20 6.01
C ILE A 99 12.01 -6.11 5.36
N SER A 100 10.71 -6.35 5.13
CA SER A 100 9.82 -5.30 4.62
C SER A 100 9.86 -4.09 5.54
N PHE A 101 9.76 -4.26 6.86
CA PHE A 101 9.90 -3.14 7.80
C PHE A 101 11.28 -2.47 7.71
N TRP A 102 12.36 -3.26 7.79
CA TRP A 102 13.72 -2.72 7.93
C TRP A 102 14.25 -2.00 6.67
N LEU A 103 13.56 -2.09 5.53
CA LEU A 103 13.84 -1.25 4.36
C LEU A 103 13.37 0.22 4.55
N ASN A 104 12.39 0.47 5.44
CA ASN A 104 11.84 1.82 5.64
C ASN A 104 12.79 2.80 6.34
N PRO A 105 13.50 2.45 7.45
CA PRO A 105 14.42 3.39 8.07
C PRO A 105 15.58 3.84 7.15
N PRO A 106 16.25 2.94 6.39
CA PRO A 106 17.20 3.33 5.34
C PRO A 106 16.57 4.21 4.25
N ALA A 107 15.35 3.89 3.82
CA ALA A 107 14.63 4.69 2.84
C ALA A 107 14.40 6.12 3.35
N LEU A 108 13.88 6.29 4.57
CA LEU A 108 13.70 7.61 5.17
C LEU A 108 15.04 8.32 5.35
N ALA A 109 16.08 7.63 5.80
CA ALA A 109 17.41 8.22 5.93
C ALA A 109 17.95 8.75 4.59
N LEU A 110 17.78 8.02 3.48
CA LEU A 110 18.15 8.51 2.15
C LEU A 110 17.37 9.76 1.76
N LEU A 111 16.08 9.83 2.07
CA LEU A 111 15.27 11.03 1.82
C LEU A 111 15.78 12.22 2.65
N LEU A 112 16.08 12.03 3.94
CA LEU A 112 16.60 13.12 4.77
C LEU A 112 17.98 13.56 4.32
N LEU A 113 18.87 12.62 3.98
CA LEU A 113 20.17 12.91 3.41
C LEU A 113 20.05 13.67 2.10
N SER A 114 19.04 13.37 1.26
CA SER A 114 18.81 14.10 0.01
C SER A 114 18.65 15.60 0.24
N THR A 115 18.06 16.02 1.36
CA THR A 115 17.86 17.44 1.70
C THR A 115 19.14 18.13 2.17
N LEU A 116 20.12 17.37 2.66
CA LEU A 116 21.42 17.87 3.14
C LEU A 116 22.48 17.93 2.04
N VAL A 117 22.20 17.30 0.89
CA VAL A 117 23.10 17.25 -0.25
C VAL A 117 22.76 18.39 -1.21
N GLU A 118 23.76 19.21 -1.48
CA GLU A 118 23.68 20.35 -2.40
C GLU A 118 22.50 21.29 -2.05
N GLN A 119 21.53 21.46 -2.95
CA GLN A 119 20.36 22.32 -2.75
C GLN A 119 19.08 21.53 -2.42
N GLY A 120 19.18 20.23 -2.17
CA GLY A 120 18.02 19.35 -1.93
C GLY A 120 17.14 19.08 -3.17
N PRO A 121 16.20 18.13 -3.09
CA PRO A 121 15.28 17.83 -4.19
C PRO A 121 14.08 18.81 -4.15
N GLY A 122 14.12 19.85 -4.99
CA GLY A 122 13.09 20.89 -5.10
C GLY A 122 12.03 20.62 -6.17
N THR A 123 11.76 19.35 -6.50
CA THR A 123 11.00 18.95 -7.69
C THR A 123 9.49 18.75 -7.45
N GLY A 124 9.04 18.86 -6.20
CA GLY A 124 7.72 18.38 -5.77
C GLY A 124 7.69 16.86 -5.61
N TRP A 125 6.72 16.35 -4.85
CA TRP A 125 6.59 14.90 -4.62
C TRP A 125 6.32 14.07 -5.90
N THR A 126 5.92 14.74 -6.99
CA THR A 126 5.69 14.13 -8.29
C THR A 126 6.94 14.00 -9.17
N ALA A 127 8.03 14.70 -8.82
CA ALA A 127 9.33 14.60 -9.51
C ALA A 127 9.27 14.69 -11.05
N TYR A 128 8.45 15.60 -11.59
CA TYR A 128 8.25 15.70 -13.04
C TYR A 128 9.50 16.14 -13.81
N PRO A 129 9.87 15.44 -14.90
CA PRO A 129 10.70 16.00 -15.95
C PRO A 129 9.92 17.11 -16.70
N PRO A 130 10.60 18.13 -17.26
CA PRO A 130 12.05 18.26 -17.35
C PRO A 130 12.73 18.75 -16.05
N LEU A 131 11.97 19.28 -15.08
CA LEU A 131 12.52 19.89 -13.86
C LEU A 131 13.41 18.89 -13.09
N SER A 132 12.94 17.67 -12.89
CA SER A 132 13.70 16.64 -12.18
C SER A 132 14.97 16.18 -12.91
N VAL A 133 15.11 16.43 -14.21
CA VAL A 133 16.35 16.19 -14.96
C VAL A 133 17.28 17.42 -14.89
N GLN A 134 16.72 18.63 -14.86
CA GLN A 134 17.47 19.89 -14.78
C GLN A 134 18.16 20.12 -13.44
N HIS A 135 17.71 19.47 -12.35
CA HIS A 135 18.46 19.46 -11.10
C HIS A 135 19.78 18.71 -11.29
N SER A 136 20.90 19.42 -11.47
CA SER A 136 22.22 18.82 -11.67
C SER A 136 22.73 18.02 -10.47
N GLY A 137 22.13 18.24 -9.31
CA GLY A 137 22.57 17.68 -8.06
C GLY A 137 22.11 16.28 -7.78
N THR A 138 22.89 15.60 -6.95
CA THR A 138 22.69 14.22 -6.53
C THR A 138 21.54 14.03 -5.52
N SER A 139 20.96 15.14 -5.05
CA SER A 139 19.83 15.17 -4.14
C SER A 139 18.60 14.44 -4.71
N VAL A 140 18.28 14.65 -5.98
CA VAL A 140 17.14 13.98 -6.63
C VAL A 140 17.38 12.47 -6.75
N ASP A 141 18.62 12.04 -6.99
CA ASP A 141 18.97 10.62 -7.10
C ASP A 141 18.81 9.90 -5.75
N LEU A 142 19.23 10.54 -4.65
CA LEU A 142 19.03 10.01 -3.30
C LEU A 142 17.53 9.91 -2.94
N ALA A 143 16.73 10.89 -3.36
CA ALA A 143 15.28 10.82 -3.20
C ALA A 143 14.67 9.69 -4.04
N ILE A 144 15.12 9.48 -5.29
CA ILE A 144 14.70 8.36 -6.14
C ILE A 144 15.05 7.01 -5.49
N LEU A 145 16.27 6.87 -4.95
CA LEU A 145 16.68 5.64 -4.27
C LEU A 145 15.87 5.38 -3.00
N SER A 146 15.54 6.43 -2.24
CA SER A 146 14.61 6.35 -1.10
C SER A 146 13.27 5.74 -1.51
N LEU A 147 12.67 6.25 -2.60
CA LEU A 147 11.39 5.77 -3.12
C LEU A 147 11.46 4.30 -3.58
N HIS A 148 12.57 3.86 -4.19
CA HIS A 148 12.74 2.45 -4.56
C HIS A 148 12.77 1.52 -3.34
N LEU A 149 13.48 1.91 -2.27
CA LEU A 149 13.54 1.09 -1.06
C LEU A 149 12.19 1.00 -0.35
N ASN A 150 11.46 2.12 -0.29
CA ASN A 150 10.11 2.15 0.24
C ASN A 150 9.13 1.35 -0.65
N GLY A 151 9.27 1.44 -1.97
CA GLY A 151 8.50 0.64 -2.92
C GLY A 151 8.71 -0.87 -2.72
N LEU A 152 9.96 -1.32 -2.68
CA LEU A 152 10.30 -2.73 -2.43
C LEU A 152 9.76 -3.20 -1.07
N SER A 153 9.89 -2.39 -0.02
CA SER A 153 9.28 -2.67 1.29
C SER A 153 7.79 -2.98 1.16
N SER A 154 7.05 -2.11 0.47
CA SER A 154 5.60 -2.23 0.32
C SER A 154 5.19 -3.48 -0.47
N ILE A 155 5.90 -3.81 -1.56
CA ILE A 155 5.63 -5.00 -2.39
C ILE A 155 5.84 -6.28 -1.57
N LEU A 156 6.95 -6.38 -0.83
CA LEU A 156 7.23 -7.54 0.03
C LEU A 156 6.17 -7.69 1.13
N GLY A 157 5.75 -6.58 1.74
CA GLY A 157 4.64 -6.56 2.70
C GLY A 157 3.33 -7.02 2.07
N ALA A 158 3.00 -6.54 0.87
CA ALA A 158 1.77 -6.85 0.17
C ALA A 158 1.64 -8.32 -0.22
N VAL A 159 2.69 -8.91 -0.80
CA VAL A 159 2.72 -10.36 -1.10
C VAL A 159 2.48 -11.16 0.17
N ASN A 160 3.13 -10.79 1.27
CA ASN A 160 2.98 -11.49 2.54
C ASN A 160 1.54 -11.41 3.10
N MET A 161 0.95 -10.21 3.10
CA MET A 161 -0.44 -10.00 3.53
C MET A 161 -1.42 -10.81 2.69
N LEU A 162 -1.27 -10.78 1.37
CA LEU A 162 -2.18 -11.46 0.45
C LEU A 162 -2.12 -12.98 0.62
N VAL A 163 -0.91 -13.56 0.71
CA VAL A 163 -0.74 -15.01 0.95
C VAL A 163 -1.25 -15.41 2.34
N THR A 164 -1.05 -14.56 3.36
CA THR A 164 -1.60 -14.79 4.70
C THR A 164 -3.13 -14.87 4.67
N VAL A 165 -3.78 -13.92 4.01
CA VAL A 165 -5.25 -13.93 3.86
C VAL A 165 -5.72 -15.12 3.04
N ALA A 166 -5.03 -15.49 1.96
CA ALA A 166 -5.45 -16.58 1.09
C ALA A 166 -5.28 -17.95 1.77
N GLY A 167 -4.16 -18.16 2.47
CA GLY A 167 -3.74 -19.48 2.93
C GLY A 167 -3.91 -19.78 4.42
N LEU A 168 -3.96 -18.78 5.31
CA LEU A 168 -3.86 -19.00 6.77
C LEU A 168 -5.13 -18.67 7.57
N ARG A 169 -6.27 -18.51 6.89
CA ARG A 169 -7.56 -18.28 7.58
C ARG A 169 -7.93 -19.47 8.47
N ALA A 170 -8.50 -19.17 9.63
CA ALA A 170 -9.07 -20.15 10.53
C ALA A 170 -10.09 -21.06 9.84
N PRO A 171 -10.11 -22.38 10.13
CA PRO A 171 -11.10 -23.31 9.61
C PRO A 171 -12.52 -22.82 9.90
N GLY A 172 -13.36 -22.80 8.86
CA GLY A 172 -14.74 -22.30 8.92
C GLY A 172 -14.91 -20.84 8.48
N MET A 173 -13.84 -20.05 8.38
CA MET A 173 -13.91 -18.67 7.87
C MET A 173 -14.04 -18.63 6.34
N LYS A 174 -15.26 -18.43 5.84
CA LYS A 174 -15.51 -18.13 4.43
C LYS A 174 -15.05 -16.71 4.09
N LEU A 175 -14.75 -16.46 2.81
CA LEU A 175 -14.35 -15.13 2.32
C LEU A 175 -15.34 -14.02 2.72
N LEU A 176 -16.64 -14.24 2.54
CA LEU A 176 -17.67 -13.27 2.91
C LEU A 176 -17.82 -13.05 4.43
N HIS A 177 -17.21 -13.89 5.25
CA HIS A 177 -17.23 -13.74 6.71
C HIS A 177 -15.98 -13.05 7.25
N MET A 178 -14.99 -12.73 6.40
CA MET A 178 -13.83 -11.96 6.84
C MET A 178 -14.25 -10.54 7.25
N PRO A 179 -13.65 -9.97 8.32
CA PRO A 179 -13.88 -8.58 8.70
C PRO A 179 -13.57 -7.61 7.55
N LEU A 180 -14.30 -6.49 7.47
CA LEU A 180 -14.10 -5.48 6.42
C LEU A 180 -12.68 -4.89 6.41
N PHE A 181 -12.00 -4.87 7.56
CA PHE A 181 -10.59 -4.46 7.62
C PHE A 181 -9.67 -5.43 6.88
N VAL A 182 -9.87 -6.75 7.03
CA VAL A 182 -9.09 -7.77 6.32
C VAL A 182 -9.33 -7.68 4.81
N TRP A 183 -10.58 -7.47 4.38
CA TRP A 183 -10.89 -7.20 2.97
C TRP A 183 -10.18 -5.95 2.43
N ALA A 184 -10.19 -4.87 3.21
CA ALA A 184 -9.50 -3.63 2.84
C ALA A 184 -7.98 -3.85 2.67
N ILE A 185 -7.34 -4.56 3.60
CA ILE A 185 -5.90 -4.87 3.51
C ILE A 185 -5.61 -5.80 2.32
N ALA A 186 -6.44 -6.81 2.06
CA ALA A 186 -6.25 -7.72 0.93
C ALA A 186 -6.34 -6.97 -0.42
N LEU A 187 -7.33 -6.09 -0.58
CA LEU A 187 -7.46 -5.26 -1.78
C LEU A 187 -6.31 -4.25 -1.91
N THR A 188 -5.88 -3.67 -0.80
CA THR A 188 -4.70 -2.79 -0.77
C THR A 188 -3.44 -3.53 -1.21
N ALA A 189 -3.24 -4.76 -0.76
CA ALA A 189 -2.11 -5.59 -1.18
C ALA A 189 -2.13 -5.86 -2.69
N VAL A 190 -3.31 -6.11 -3.27
CA VAL A 190 -3.46 -6.25 -4.73
C VAL A 190 -3.08 -4.96 -5.45
N LEU A 191 -3.57 -3.80 -4.98
CA LEU A 191 -3.22 -2.51 -5.56
C LEU A 191 -1.70 -2.26 -5.53
N VAL A 192 -1.04 -2.53 -4.39
CA VAL A 192 0.41 -2.33 -4.22
C VAL A 192 1.20 -3.16 -5.23
N ILE A 193 0.88 -4.45 -5.35
CA ILE A 193 1.58 -5.38 -6.27
C ILE A 193 1.45 -4.94 -7.73
N LEU A 194 0.31 -4.34 -8.10
CA LEU A 194 0.05 -3.91 -9.47
C LEU A 194 0.57 -2.50 -9.79
N ALA A 195 0.49 -1.56 -8.83
CA ALA A 195 0.77 -0.14 -9.06
C ALA A 195 2.24 0.24 -8.81
N VAL A 196 2.85 -0.24 -7.71
CA VAL A 196 4.20 0.18 -7.30
C VAL A 196 5.29 -0.16 -8.31
N PRO A 197 5.26 -1.33 -9.01
CA PRO A 197 6.25 -1.62 -10.05
C PRO A 197 6.28 -0.60 -11.20
N VAL A 198 5.13 0.03 -11.51
CA VAL A 198 5.05 1.07 -12.55
C VAL A 198 5.80 2.33 -12.12
N LEU A 199 5.68 2.73 -10.85
CA LEU A 199 6.49 3.83 -10.31
C LEU A 199 7.97 3.49 -10.34
N ALA A 200 8.35 2.28 -9.89
CA ALA A 200 9.76 1.86 -9.90
C ALA A 200 10.36 1.97 -11.31
N ALA A 201 9.65 1.48 -12.34
CA ALA A 201 10.09 1.62 -13.72
C ALA A 201 10.23 3.09 -14.16
N ALA A 202 9.26 3.95 -13.84
CA ALA A 202 9.32 5.38 -14.16
C ALA A 202 10.51 6.08 -13.49
N LEU A 203 10.79 5.74 -12.24
CA LEU A 203 11.91 6.29 -11.48
C LEU A 203 13.26 5.76 -11.98
N VAL A 204 13.36 4.50 -12.42
CA VAL A 204 14.56 3.98 -13.09
C VAL A 204 14.82 4.74 -14.39
N MET A 205 13.81 4.91 -15.24
CA MET A 205 13.95 5.69 -16.48
C MET A 205 14.39 7.13 -16.20
N LEU A 206 13.86 7.75 -15.14
CA LEU A 206 14.25 9.10 -14.74
C LEU A 206 15.71 9.13 -14.23
N LEU A 207 16.12 8.12 -13.47
CA LEU A 207 17.48 7.99 -12.97
C LEU A 207 18.49 7.79 -14.12
N THR A 208 18.13 7.03 -15.15
CA THR A 208 18.98 6.84 -16.34
C THR A 208 19.04 8.09 -17.22
N ASP A 209 17.95 8.85 -17.34
CA ASP A 209 17.96 10.14 -18.06
C ASP A 209 18.90 11.12 -17.37
N ARG A 210 18.92 11.13 -16.03
CA ARG A 210 19.80 11.98 -15.21
C ARG A 210 21.27 11.58 -15.24
N ASN A 211 21.58 10.28 -15.26
CA ASN A 211 22.94 9.78 -14.98
C ASN A 211 23.63 9.10 -16.17
N ILE A 212 22.86 8.63 -17.16
CA ILE A 212 23.36 7.80 -18.28
C ILE A 212 23.02 8.43 -19.64
N ASN A 213 22.40 9.61 -19.65
CA ASN A 213 21.96 10.31 -20.87
C ASN A 213 21.03 9.46 -21.75
N THR A 214 20.15 8.66 -21.12
CA THR A 214 19.00 8.14 -21.86
C THR A 214 18.05 9.29 -22.23
N ALA A 215 17.12 9.03 -23.14
CA ALA A 215 16.25 10.04 -23.72
C ALA A 215 14.76 9.65 -23.59
N TYR A 216 14.34 9.18 -22.41
CA TYR A 216 12.96 8.78 -22.18
C TYR A 216 12.04 10.00 -22.06
N PHE A 217 12.39 10.97 -21.21
CA PHE A 217 11.54 12.09 -20.82
C PHE A 217 12.13 13.44 -21.27
N CYS A 218 12.49 13.52 -22.55
CA CYS A 218 13.00 14.73 -23.20
C CYS A 218 12.30 14.96 -24.54
N GLU A 219 12.64 16.04 -25.25
CA GLU A 219 12.03 16.38 -26.54
C GLU A 219 12.24 15.29 -27.62
N SER A 220 13.35 14.56 -27.59
CA SER A 220 13.57 13.41 -28.49
C SER A 220 12.87 12.13 -28.03
N GLY A 221 12.33 12.11 -26.81
CA GLY A 221 11.51 11.04 -26.24
C GLY A 221 10.05 11.49 -26.10
N ASP A 222 9.46 11.28 -24.92
CA ASP A 222 8.11 11.75 -24.60
C ASP A 222 8.07 12.40 -23.20
N LEU A 223 7.86 13.71 -23.17
CA LEU A 223 7.76 14.51 -21.93
C LEU A 223 6.52 14.17 -21.08
N ILE A 224 5.43 13.74 -21.71
CA ILE A 224 4.15 13.45 -21.02
C ILE A 224 4.12 11.99 -20.53
N LEU A 225 4.92 11.10 -21.11
CA LEU A 225 5.02 9.70 -20.71
C LEU A 225 5.27 9.54 -19.20
N TYR A 226 6.16 10.35 -18.61
CA TYR A 226 6.39 10.31 -17.16
C TYR A 226 5.11 10.55 -16.38
N GLN A 227 4.30 11.53 -16.79
CA GLN A 227 3.05 11.85 -16.10
C GLN A 227 2.05 10.70 -16.18
N HIS A 228 1.94 10.04 -17.35
CA HIS A 228 1.09 8.85 -17.48
C HIS A 228 1.55 7.72 -16.54
N LEU A 229 2.85 7.41 -16.50
CA LEU A 229 3.39 6.35 -15.64
C LEU A 229 3.24 6.69 -14.16
N PHE A 230 3.60 7.92 -13.79
CA PHE A 230 3.50 8.41 -12.42
C PHE A 230 2.05 8.37 -11.94
N TRP A 231 1.08 8.85 -12.73
CA TRP A 231 -0.31 8.85 -12.31
C TRP A 231 -0.99 7.48 -12.40
N PHE A 232 -0.57 6.61 -13.33
CA PHE A 232 -1.00 5.22 -13.34
C PHE A 232 -0.67 4.53 -12.01
N PHE A 233 0.46 4.87 -11.39
CA PHE A 233 0.74 4.53 -10.00
C PHE A 233 -0.05 5.39 -9.00
N GLY A 234 0.01 6.71 -9.17
CA GLY A 234 -0.36 7.69 -8.16
C GLY A 234 -1.85 7.70 -7.83
N HIS A 235 -2.72 7.41 -8.80
CA HIS A 235 -4.15 7.32 -8.53
C HIS A 235 -4.55 6.02 -7.80
N PRO A 236 -4.08 4.83 -8.18
CA PRO A 236 -4.18 3.65 -7.32
C PRO A 236 -3.58 3.84 -5.92
N GLU A 237 -2.46 4.57 -5.81
CA GLU A 237 -1.80 4.84 -4.52
C GLU A 237 -2.70 5.59 -3.54
N VAL A 238 -3.48 6.58 -4.01
CA VAL A 238 -4.43 7.25 -3.10
C VAL A 238 -5.48 6.29 -2.54
N TYR A 239 -5.81 5.20 -3.26
CA TYR A 239 -6.66 4.13 -2.74
C TYR A 239 -5.94 3.17 -1.82
N ILE A 240 -4.67 2.87 -2.08
CA ILE A 240 -3.81 2.10 -1.17
C ILE A 240 -3.78 2.75 0.22
N LEU A 241 -3.73 4.08 0.26
CA LEU A 241 -3.68 4.85 1.48
C LEU A 241 -5.03 4.93 2.21
N ILE A 242 -6.17 5.00 1.51
CA ILE A 242 -7.49 5.20 2.15
C ILE A 242 -8.26 3.90 2.44
N LEU A 243 -8.10 2.84 1.66
CA LEU A 243 -8.86 1.60 1.82
C LEU A 243 -8.69 0.99 3.23
N PRO A 244 -7.47 0.87 3.80
CA PRO A 244 -7.31 0.36 5.15
C PRO A 244 -8.02 1.24 6.20
N ALA A 245 -8.00 2.57 6.04
CA ALA A 245 -8.73 3.48 6.92
C ALA A 245 -10.24 3.20 6.89
N PHE A 246 -10.81 2.98 5.70
CA PHE A 246 -12.22 2.55 5.60
C PHE A 246 -12.48 1.23 6.35
N GLY A 247 -11.52 0.31 6.32
CA GLY A 247 -11.57 -0.93 7.08
C GLY A 247 -11.63 -0.68 8.59
N LEU A 248 -10.74 0.17 9.11
CA LEU A 248 -10.69 0.55 10.53
C LEU A 248 -12.00 1.23 10.96
N ILE A 249 -12.45 2.22 10.21
CA ILE A 249 -13.71 2.94 10.47
C ILE A 249 -14.90 2.00 10.50
N SER A 250 -14.94 1.00 9.62
CA SER A 250 -16.01 0.01 9.62
C SER A 250 -16.06 -0.80 10.92
N GLN A 251 -14.91 -1.17 11.49
CA GLN A 251 -14.84 -1.86 12.78
C GLN A 251 -15.26 -0.94 13.93
N VAL A 252 -14.73 0.28 13.97
CA VAL A 252 -15.03 1.26 15.02
C VAL A 252 -16.52 1.60 15.05
N VAL A 253 -17.10 1.94 13.89
CA VAL A 253 -18.52 2.29 13.76
C VAL A 253 -19.40 1.12 14.19
N SER A 254 -19.10 -0.11 13.74
CA SER A 254 -19.87 -1.29 14.13
C SER A 254 -19.82 -1.54 15.64
N PHE A 255 -18.63 -1.45 16.23
CA PHE A 255 -18.42 -1.70 17.64
C PHE A 255 -19.16 -0.70 18.52
N PHE A 256 -18.97 0.60 18.29
CA PHE A 256 -19.58 1.62 19.13
C PHE A 256 -21.07 1.86 18.83
N SER A 257 -21.58 1.38 17.69
CA SER A 257 -23.03 1.38 17.40
C SER A 257 -23.74 0.10 17.89
N GLN A 258 -22.99 -0.90 18.38
CA GLN A 258 -23.52 -2.20 18.83
C GLN A 258 -24.38 -2.89 17.77
N LYS A 259 -23.99 -2.74 16.50
CA LYS A 259 -24.74 -3.21 15.34
C LYS A 259 -23.76 -3.69 14.27
N PRO A 260 -24.05 -4.81 13.57
CA PRO A 260 -23.25 -5.20 12.42
C PRO A 260 -23.31 -4.11 11.35
N VAL A 261 -22.25 -4.00 10.56
CA VAL A 261 -22.19 -3.04 9.46
C VAL A 261 -23.32 -3.32 8.47
N PHE A 262 -24.10 -2.29 8.18
CA PHE A 262 -25.18 -2.37 7.22
C PHE A 262 -24.62 -2.62 5.81
N GLY A 263 -25.19 -3.59 5.09
CA GLY A 263 -24.81 -3.86 3.71
C GLY A 263 -23.39 -4.43 3.54
N LEU A 264 -22.96 -5.38 4.37
CA LEU A 264 -21.61 -5.98 4.30
C LEU A 264 -21.16 -6.32 2.87
N THR A 265 -21.96 -7.08 2.12
CA THR A 265 -21.63 -7.46 0.73
C THR A 265 -21.50 -6.23 -0.16
N GLY A 266 -22.39 -5.24 -0.01
CA GLY A 266 -22.31 -3.97 -0.73
C GLY A 266 -21.02 -3.21 -0.43
N MET A 267 -20.56 -3.22 0.81
CA MET A 267 -19.28 -2.60 1.19
C MET A 267 -18.06 -3.34 0.64
N ILE A 268 -18.07 -4.68 0.61
CA ILE A 268 -17.01 -5.47 -0.01
C ILE A 268 -16.96 -5.17 -1.52
N CYS A 269 -18.11 -5.22 -2.21
CA CYS A 269 -18.21 -4.90 -3.62
C CYS A 269 -17.78 -3.45 -3.91
N ALA A 270 -18.15 -2.50 -3.07
CA ALA A 270 -17.72 -1.10 -3.20
C ALA A 270 -16.20 -0.96 -3.09
N MET A 271 -15.55 -1.66 -2.15
CA MET A 271 -14.08 -1.65 -2.06
C MET A 271 -13.44 -2.28 -3.30
N GLY A 272 -13.96 -3.42 -3.77
CA GLY A 272 -13.47 -4.05 -4.99
C GLY A 272 -13.63 -3.17 -6.22
N ALA A 273 -14.76 -2.47 -6.34
CA ALA A 273 -15.01 -1.51 -7.41
C ALA A 273 -14.03 -0.33 -7.35
N ILE A 274 -13.78 0.24 -6.17
CA ILE A 274 -12.77 1.31 -6.00
C ILE A 274 -11.39 0.81 -6.43
N SER A 275 -10.99 -0.39 -6.01
CA SER A 275 -9.69 -0.97 -6.37
C SER A 275 -9.54 -1.19 -7.88
N LEU A 276 -10.59 -1.68 -8.56
CA LEU A 276 -10.57 -1.87 -10.01
C LEU A 276 -10.57 -0.53 -10.75
N LEU A 277 -11.48 0.37 -10.37
CA LEU A 277 -11.63 1.67 -11.02
C LEU A 277 -10.37 2.54 -10.87
N GLY A 278 -9.60 2.36 -9.79
CA GLY A 278 -8.35 3.09 -9.58
C GLY A 278 -7.34 2.96 -10.72
N PHE A 279 -7.33 1.85 -11.46
CA PHE A 279 -6.43 1.64 -12.60
C PHE A 279 -6.94 2.21 -13.92
N ILE A 280 -8.16 2.76 -13.99
CA ILE A 280 -8.75 3.24 -15.25
C ILE A 280 -9.16 4.71 -15.23
N VAL A 281 -8.69 5.47 -14.22
CA VAL A 281 -9.05 6.89 -14.07
C VAL A 281 -7.87 7.85 -13.94
N TRP A 282 -6.63 7.35 -13.98
CA TRP A 282 -5.44 8.13 -13.59
C TRP A 282 -5.27 9.47 -14.33
N ALA A 283 -5.69 9.56 -15.59
CA ALA A 283 -5.45 10.74 -16.41
C ALA A 283 -6.32 11.95 -16.02
N HIS A 284 -7.23 11.86 -15.04
CA HIS A 284 -7.87 13.07 -14.51
C HIS A 284 -6.88 14.02 -13.83
N HIS A 285 -5.70 13.54 -13.44
CA HIS A 285 -4.63 14.41 -12.95
C HIS A 285 -3.87 15.13 -14.07
N MET A 286 -4.27 14.90 -15.32
CA MET A 286 -3.56 15.34 -16.52
C MET A 286 -4.47 16.15 -17.46
N PHE A 287 -5.64 16.63 -17.02
CA PHE A 287 -6.58 17.32 -17.91
C PHE A 287 -6.00 18.57 -18.59
N THR A 288 -5.01 19.20 -17.99
CA THR A 288 -4.34 20.40 -18.51
C THR A 288 -3.14 20.12 -19.43
N VAL A 289 -2.77 18.85 -19.67
CA VAL A 289 -1.59 18.51 -20.50
C VAL A 289 -1.86 18.49 -22.00
N GLY A 290 -3.10 18.80 -22.42
CA GLY A 290 -3.50 18.82 -23.84
C GLY A 290 -3.98 17.46 -24.38
N LEU A 291 -4.63 16.65 -23.54
CA LEU A 291 -5.29 15.42 -23.98
C LEU A 291 -6.41 15.71 -25.00
N ASP A 292 -6.66 14.77 -25.92
CA ASP A 292 -7.77 14.89 -26.87
C ASP A 292 -9.13 14.84 -26.15
N LEU A 293 -10.15 15.41 -26.79
CA LEU A 293 -11.48 15.56 -26.19
C LEU A 293 -12.15 14.23 -25.83
N ASP A 294 -11.94 13.18 -26.62
CA ASP A 294 -12.54 11.86 -26.36
C ASP A 294 -11.91 11.23 -25.10
N THR A 295 -10.59 11.33 -24.97
CA THR A 295 -9.86 10.91 -23.77
C THR A 295 -10.33 11.71 -22.54
N VAL A 296 -10.43 13.03 -22.63
CA VAL A 296 -10.92 13.87 -21.53
C VAL A 296 -12.35 13.49 -21.12
N ALA A 297 -13.25 13.27 -22.09
CA ALA A 297 -14.63 12.87 -21.83
C ALA A 297 -14.72 11.50 -21.15
N TYR A 298 -13.90 10.54 -21.57
CA TYR A 298 -13.79 9.23 -20.93
C TYR A 298 -13.36 9.35 -19.47
N PHE A 299 -12.23 10.01 -19.21
CA PHE A 299 -11.67 10.11 -17.86
C PHE A 299 -12.54 10.96 -16.92
N THR A 300 -13.22 11.98 -17.43
CA THR A 300 -14.25 12.74 -16.70
C THR A 300 -15.36 11.80 -16.22
N SER A 301 -15.95 11.05 -17.15
CA SER A 301 -17.09 10.16 -16.86
C SER A 301 -16.69 9.01 -15.93
N ALA A 302 -15.55 8.37 -16.20
CA ALA A 302 -15.04 7.25 -15.40
C ALA A 302 -14.71 7.68 -13.97
N THR A 303 -14.13 8.87 -13.79
CA THR A 303 -13.80 9.40 -12.45
C THR A 303 -15.06 9.73 -11.65
N MET A 304 -16.08 10.32 -12.28
CA MET A 304 -17.36 10.59 -11.61
C MET A 304 -18.05 9.31 -11.11
N ILE A 305 -17.90 8.18 -11.81
CA ILE A 305 -18.49 6.89 -11.39
C ILE A 305 -17.92 6.42 -10.04
N ILE A 306 -16.68 6.77 -9.69
CA ILE A 306 -16.06 6.38 -8.41
C ILE A 306 -16.80 6.99 -7.20
N ALA A 307 -17.50 8.10 -7.38
CA ALA A 307 -18.34 8.70 -6.33
C ALA A 307 -19.46 7.75 -5.86
N VAL A 308 -19.90 6.80 -6.71
CA VAL A 308 -20.97 5.85 -6.38
C VAL A 308 -20.53 4.83 -5.32
N PRO A 309 -19.48 4.00 -5.52
CA PRO A 309 -19.07 3.03 -4.50
C PRO A 309 -18.57 3.71 -3.21
N THR A 310 -17.93 4.89 -3.30
CA THR A 310 -17.53 5.65 -2.11
C THR A 310 -18.75 6.17 -1.34
N GLY A 311 -19.76 6.71 -2.03
CA GLY A 311 -21.03 7.11 -1.45
C GLY A 311 -21.77 5.94 -0.77
N MET A 312 -21.82 4.77 -1.41
CA MET A 312 -22.41 3.56 -0.81
C MET A 312 -21.80 3.23 0.56
N LYS A 313 -20.49 3.41 0.74
CA LYS A 313 -19.83 3.18 2.03
C LYS A 313 -20.21 4.21 3.08
N ILE A 314 -20.27 5.50 2.70
CA ILE A 314 -20.72 6.58 3.58
C ILE A 314 -22.14 6.31 4.09
N PHE A 315 -23.08 5.99 3.19
CA PHE A 315 -24.45 5.62 3.58
C PHE A 315 -24.50 4.35 4.43
N SER A 316 -23.63 3.37 4.16
CA SER A 316 -23.56 2.14 4.96
C SER A 316 -23.11 2.42 6.40
N TRP A 317 -22.11 3.29 6.61
CA TRP A 317 -21.71 3.71 7.96
C TRP A 317 -22.82 4.50 8.65
N MET A 318 -23.44 5.47 7.97
CA MET A 318 -24.57 6.22 8.54
C MET A 318 -25.74 5.31 8.93
N ALA A 319 -26.10 4.34 8.08
CA ALA A 319 -27.15 3.36 8.37
C ALA A 319 -26.77 2.37 9.49
N THR A 320 -25.47 2.15 9.72
CA THR A 320 -24.97 1.37 10.85
C THR A 320 -25.11 2.14 12.16
N ILE A 321 -24.84 3.45 12.15
CA ILE A 321 -25.04 4.34 13.30
C ILE A 321 -26.54 4.50 13.59
N TYR A 322 -27.35 4.62 12.53
CA TYR A 322 -28.80 4.78 12.64
C TYR A 322 -29.46 3.58 13.33
N SER A 323 -30.27 3.89 14.34
CA SER A 323 -30.92 2.91 15.24
C SER A 323 -29.96 1.98 15.99
N GLY A 324 -28.67 2.30 16.07
CA GLY A 324 -27.71 1.62 16.93
C GLY A 324 -27.74 2.16 18.37
N ARG A 325 -27.22 1.38 19.32
CA ARG A 325 -26.98 1.88 20.69
C ARG A 325 -25.59 2.52 20.73
N VAL A 326 -25.53 3.80 20.35
CA VAL A 326 -24.25 4.49 20.11
C VAL A 326 -23.56 4.91 21.40
N TRP A 327 -22.28 4.57 21.51
CA TRP A 327 -21.38 5.03 22.56
C TRP A 327 -20.41 6.07 22.01
N PHE A 328 -20.67 7.35 22.31
CA PHE A 328 -19.87 8.49 21.87
C PHE A 328 -18.57 8.67 22.68
N THR A 329 -17.69 7.67 22.60
CA THR A 329 -16.31 7.75 23.08
C THR A 329 -15.39 8.28 21.99
N THR A 330 -14.14 8.60 22.34
CA THR A 330 -13.16 9.24 21.46
C THR A 330 -13.01 8.52 20.10
N PRO A 331 -12.85 7.19 20.00
CA PRO A 331 -12.73 6.51 18.70
C PRO A 331 -13.96 6.74 17.82
N MET A 332 -15.16 6.76 18.42
CA MET A 332 -16.40 7.01 17.69
C MET A 332 -16.45 8.45 17.18
N TRP A 333 -15.98 9.43 17.94
CA TRP A 333 -15.86 10.81 17.47
C TRP A 333 -14.88 10.97 16.31
N PHE A 334 -13.70 10.33 16.37
CA PHE A 334 -12.78 10.30 15.23
C PHE A 334 -13.40 9.60 14.01
N ALA A 335 -14.21 8.56 14.21
CA ALA A 335 -14.93 7.90 13.11
C ALA A 335 -16.04 8.78 12.49
N VAL A 336 -16.78 9.54 13.30
CA VAL A 336 -17.75 10.51 12.80
C VAL A 336 -17.03 11.68 12.10
N GLY A 337 -15.95 12.19 12.68
CA GLY A 337 -15.11 13.22 12.08
C GLY A 337 -14.53 12.78 10.74
N PHE A 338 -14.09 11.52 10.64
CA PHE A 338 -13.70 10.90 9.38
C PHE A 338 -14.83 10.95 8.36
N ILE A 339 -16.03 10.48 8.70
CA ILE A 339 -17.18 10.47 7.78
C ILE A 339 -17.48 11.89 7.29
N CYS A 340 -17.53 12.87 8.19
CA CYS A 340 -17.78 14.27 7.84
C CYS A 340 -16.72 14.88 6.91
N LEU A 341 -15.44 14.81 7.30
CA LEU A 341 -14.35 15.41 6.53
C LEU A 341 -14.15 14.72 5.18
N PHE A 342 -14.26 13.39 5.16
CA PHE A 342 -14.15 12.61 3.94
C PHE A 342 -15.30 12.92 2.97
N THR A 343 -16.53 13.12 3.46
CA THR A 343 -17.65 13.54 2.61
C THR A 343 -17.43 14.94 2.03
N LEU A 344 -16.98 15.91 2.83
CA LEU A 344 -16.66 17.26 2.33
C LEU A 344 -15.60 17.22 1.22
N GLY A 345 -14.52 16.47 1.46
CA GLY A 345 -13.50 16.24 0.43
C GLY A 345 -14.02 15.49 -0.79
N GLY A 346 -14.88 14.49 -0.61
CA GLY A 346 -15.46 13.71 -1.70
C GLY A 346 -16.30 14.58 -2.64
N VAL A 347 -17.09 15.51 -2.10
CA VAL A 347 -17.90 16.45 -2.89
C VAL A 347 -17.00 17.37 -3.73
N THR A 348 -15.91 17.89 -3.16
CA THR A 348 -14.96 18.73 -3.93
C THR A 348 -14.17 17.92 -4.96
N GLY A 349 -14.01 16.61 -4.76
CA GLY A 349 -13.42 15.70 -5.74
C GLY A 349 -14.29 15.49 -6.97
N VAL A 350 -15.61 15.45 -6.80
CA VAL A 350 -16.55 15.42 -7.94
C VAL A 350 -16.45 16.70 -8.78
N VAL A 351 -16.16 17.85 -8.14
CA VAL A 351 -15.90 19.11 -8.85
C VAL A 351 -14.62 18.99 -9.70
N LEU A 352 -13.52 18.47 -9.13
CA LEU A 352 -12.27 18.27 -9.86
C LEU A 352 -12.34 17.15 -10.91
N ALA A 353 -13.25 16.19 -10.76
CA ALA A 353 -13.49 15.18 -11.78
C ALA A 353 -14.13 15.77 -13.05
N ASN A 354 -14.70 16.97 -12.98
CA ASN A 354 -15.21 17.69 -14.14
C ASN A 354 -14.07 18.44 -14.83
N ALA A 355 -13.58 17.92 -15.96
CA ALA A 355 -12.48 18.54 -16.69
C ALA A 355 -12.70 20.03 -17.02
N GLY A 356 -13.93 20.44 -17.36
CA GLY A 356 -14.23 21.85 -17.67
C GLY A 356 -14.02 22.79 -16.48
N VAL A 357 -14.30 22.31 -15.26
CA VAL A 357 -14.02 23.07 -14.03
C VAL A 357 -12.55 22.93 -13.66
N ASP A 358 -11.98 21.72 -13.77
CA ASP A 358 -10.59 21.46 -13.44
C ASP A 358 -9.65 22.37 -14.22
N MET A 359 -9.90 22.64 -15.51
CA MET A 359 -9.10 23.60 -16.30
C MET A 359 -8.91 24.98 -15.62
N LEU A 360 -9.84 25.42 -14.78
CA LEU A 360 -9.77 26.70 -14.06
C LEU A 360 -9.06 26.60 -12.71
N VAL A 361 -9.17 25.46 -12.02
CA VAL A 361 -8.70 25.28 -10.64
C VAL A 361 -7.53 24.30 -10.52
N HIS A 362 -7.10 23.71 -11.62
CA HIS A 362 -5.95 22.82 -11.70
C HIS A 362 -4.71 23.54 -11.16
N ASP A 363 -3.92 22.82 -10.36
CA ASP A 363 -2.71 23.38 -9.74
C ASP A 363 -2.91 24.65 -8.90
N THR A 364 -4.14 24.91 -8.44
CA THR A 364 -4.42 25.92 -7.42
C THR A 364 -4.49 25.30 -6.03
N TYR A 365 -4.65 26.16 -5.01
CA TYR A 365 -4.96 25.72 -3.65
C TYR A 365 -6.28 24.93 -3.52
N TYR A 366 -7.16 24.93 -4.53
CA TYR A 366 -8.38 24.12 -4.50
C TYR A 366 -8.05 22.62 -4.52
N VAL A 367 -7.09 22.22 -5.37
CA VAL A 367 -6.60 20.83 -5.43
C VAL A 367 -5.93 20.44 -4.12
N VAL A 368 -5.14 21.36 -3.53
CA VAL A 368 -4.49 21.15 -2.23
C VAL A 368 -5.55 20.91 -1.15
N ALA A 369 -6.57 21.77 -1.08
CA ALA A 369 -7.64 21.66 -0.11
C ALA A 369 -8.42 20.35 -0.25
N HIS A 370 -8.88 20.03 -1.46
CA HIS A 370 -9.57 18.78 -1.77
C HIS A 370 -8.79 17.55 -1.29
N PHE A 371 -7.53 17.45 -1.71
CA PHE A 371 -6.66 16.32 -1.39
C PHE A 371 -6.42 16.18 0.12
N HIS A 372 -6.27 17.30 0.83
CA HIS A 372 -6.11 17.28 2.27
C HIS A 372 -7.37 16.85 3.02
N TYR A 373 -8.58 17.19 2.55
CA TYR A 373 -9.80 16.66 3.16
C TYR A 373 -9.96 15.15 2.95
N VAL A 374 -9.77 14.66 1.73
CA VAL A 374 -9.99 13.25 1.39
C VAL A 374 -8.88 12.35 1.93
N LEU A 375 -7.63 12.62 1.55
CA LEU A 375 -6.53 11.72 1.81
C LEU A 375 -5.85 12.02 3.13
N SER A 376 -5.44 13.27 3.36
CA SER A 376 -4.73 13.63 4.59
C SER A 376 -5.62 13.45 5.81
N MET A 377 -6.76 14.14 5.87
CA MET A 377 -7.65 14.12 7.03
C MET A 377 -8.47 12.83 7.12
N GLY A 378 -8.89 12.25 5.99
CA GLY A 378 -9.48 10.91 5.98
C GLY A 378 -8.52 9.87 6.59
N ALA A 379 -7.30 9.75 6.07
CA ALA A 379 -6.36 8.77 6.61
C ALA A 379 -5.98 9.06 8.08
N VAL A 380 -5.68 10.32 8.42
CA VAL A 380 -5.24 10.72 9.77
C VAL A 380 -6.35 10.50 10.82
N PHE A 381 -7.60 10.87 10.53
CA PHE A 381 -8.71 10.58 11.46
C PHE A 381 -8.97 9.08 11.57
N GLY A 382 -8.81 8.32 10.49
CA GLY A 382 -8.86 6.85 10.53
C GLY A 382 -7.75 6.24 11.40
N ILE A 383 -6.52 6.76 11.31
CA ILE A 383 -5.39 6.36 12.14
C ILE A 383 -5.69 6.65 13.61
N PHE A 384 -6.14 7.86 13.96
CA PHE A 384 -6.45 8.20 15.35
C PHE A 384 -7.65 7.43 15.89
N ALA A 385 -8.69 7.19 15.08
CA ALA A 385 -9.78 6.28 15.46
C ALA A 385 -9.22 4.90 15.83
N GLY A 386 -8.30 4.37 15.02
CA GLY A 386 -7.64 3.09 15.29
C GLY A 386 -6.73 3.11 16.52
N VAL A 387 -5.93 4.16 16.70
CA VAL A 387 -5.03 4.30 17.85
C VAL A 387 -5.82 4.40 19.16
N TYR A 388 -6.91 5.17 19.21
CA TYR A 388 -7.75 5.20 20.40
C TYR A 388 -8.58 3.93 20.59
N PHE A 389 -8.92 3.20 19.52
CA PHE A 389 -9.69 1.97 19.65
C PHE A 389 -8.82 0.80 20.11
N TRP A 390 -7.74 0.51 19.39
CA TRP A 390 -6.85 -0.62 19.66
C TRP A 390 -5.61 -0.26 20.50
N GLY A 391 -5.42 1.00 20.90
CA GLY A 391 -4.22 1.43 21.62
C GLY A 391 -3.95 0.64 22.91
N ASN A 392 -5.00 0.37 23.70
CA ASN A 392 -4.88 -0.47 24.89
C ASN A 392 -4.54 -1.92 24.56
N LEU A 393 -5.11 -2.44 23.47
CA LEU A 393 -4.83 -3.79 23.02
C LEU A 393 -3.37 -3.95 22.56
N ILE A 394 -2.85 -2.94 21.85
CA ILE A 394 -1.49 -2.93 21.27
C ILE A 394 -0.42 -2.67 22.33
N THR A 395 -0.63 -1.67 23.20
CA THR A 395 0.39 -1.14 24.11
C THR A 395 0.18 -1.51 25.58
N GLY A 396 -1.02 -1.94 25.96
CA GLY A 396 -1.43 -2.11 27.35
C GLY A 396 -1.83 -0.81 28.05
N LEU A 397 -1.60 0.36 27.42
CA LEU A 397 -1.89 1.67 28.00
C LEU A 397 -3.33 2.10 27.72
N GLY A 398 -3.97 2.71 28.71
CA GLY A 398 -5.25 3.39 28.52
C GLY A 398 -5.04 4.83 28.06
N TYR A 399 -6.13 5.55 27.79
CA TYR A 399 -6.08 7.00 27.55
C TYR A 399 -7.11 7.73 28.39
N HIS A 400 -6.82 8.98 28.73
CA HIS A 400 -7.74 9.85 29.44
C HIS A 400 -8.77 10.46 28.46
N GLU A 401 -10.04 10.08 28.60
CA GLU A 401 -11.14 10.48 27.70
C GLU A 401 -11.23 12.00 27.54
N GLY A 402 -11.11 12.78 28.63
CA GLY A 402 -11.19 14.25 28.56
C GLY A 402 -10.06 14.88 27.75
N ARG A 403 -8.83 14.35 27.83
CA ARG A 403 -7.68 14.87 27.06
C ARG A 403 -7.79 14.46 25.60
N ALA A 404 -8.28 13.25 25.36
CA ALA A 404 -8.51 12.71 24.03
C ALA A 404 -9.63 13.47 23.29
N MET A 405 -10.67 13.90 24.00
CA MET A 405 -11.70 14.81 23.46
C MET A 405 -11.14 16.20 23.13
N VAL A 406 -10.27 16.76 23.97
CA VAL A 406 -9.57 18.01 23.65
C VAL A 406 -8.73 17.85 22.39
N HIS A 407 -7.97 16.74 22.26
CA HIS A 407 -7.24 16.42 21.04
C HIS A 407 -8.17 16.37 19.82
N PHE A 408 -9.30 15.65 19.90
CA PHE A 408 -10.27 15.58 18.80
C PHE A 408 -10.77 16.96 18.38
N TRP A 409 -11.26 17.78 19.31
CA TRP A 409 -11.86 19.08 18.96
C TRP A 409 -10.84 20.08 18.44
N LEU A 410 -9.63 20.12 19.03
CA LEU A 410 -8.56 20.96 18.51
C LEU A 410 -8.17 20.54 17.10
N LEU A 411 -8.00 19.24 16.85
CA LEU A 411 -7.65 18.75 15.51
C LEU A 411 -8.78 19.07 14.52
N PHE A 412 -10.03 18.73 14.85
CA PHE A 412 -11.18 18.92 13.98
C PHE A 412 -11.40 20.40 13.62
N ILE A 413 -11.33 21.31 14.59
CA ILE A 413 -11.47 22.74 14.33
C ILE A 413 -10.25 23.26 13.55
N GLY A 414 -9.04 22.88 13.97
CA GLY A 414 -7.80 23.31 13.34
C GLY A 414 -7.73 22.94 11.87
N VAL A 415 -8.08 21.70 11.50
CA VAL A 415 -7.97 21.22 10.11
C VAL A 415 -9.00 21.89 9.20
N ASN A 416 -10.22 22.15 9.71
CA ASN A 416 -11.21 22.91 8.97
C ASN A 416 -10.76 24.36 8.76
N LEU A 417 -10.24 25.03 9.80
CA LEU A 417 -9.67 26.38 9.67
C LEU A 417 -8.43 26.40 8.76
N THR A 418 -7.69 25.29 8.65
CA THR A 418 -6.53 25.20 7.76
C THR A 418 -6.97 25.08 6.30
N PHE A 419 -7.76 24.06 5.97
CA PHE A 419 -7.98 23.65 4.58
C PHE A 419 -9.29 24.16 4.00
N PHE A 420 -10.31 24.50 4.81
CA PHE A 420 -11.54 25.09 4.26
C PHE A 420 -11.25 26.42 3.53
N PRO A 421 -10.49 27.37 4.12
CA PRO A 421 -10.16 28.63 3.45
C PRO A 421 -9.37 28.45 2.15
N GLN A 422 -8.62 27.35 2.03
CA GLN A 422 -7.81 27.08 0.83
C GLN A 422 -8.67 26.80 -0.41
N HIS A 423 -9.93 26.37 -0.26
CA HIS A 423 -10.86 26.34 -1.41
C HIS A 423 -11.12 27.74 -1.96
N PHE A 424 -11.30 28.75 -1.08
CA PHE A 424 -11.47 30.14 -1.52
C PHE A 424 -10.20 30.71 -2.14
N LEU A 425 -9.03 30.38 -1.60
CA LEU A 425 -7.74 30.74 -2.20
C LEU A 425 -7.61 30.16 -3.61
N GLY A 426 -7.94 28.88 -3.79
CA GLY A 426 -7.90 28.21 -5.08
C GLY A 426 -8.89 28.78 -6.09
N LEU A 427 -10.13 29.03 -5.67
CA LEU A 427 -11.16 29.68 -6.51
C LEU A 427 -10.79 31.10 -6.90
N ALA A 428 -10.05 31.82 -6.05
CA ALA A 428 -9.52 33.15 -6.34
C ALA A 428 -8.25 33.10 -7.22
N GLY A 429 -7.78 31.92 -7.62
CA GLY A 429 -6.67 31.73 -8.55
C GLY A 429 -5.29 31.63 -7.90
N MET A 430 -5.17 31.43 -6.58
CA MET A 430 -3.87 31.26 -5.92
C MET A 430 -3.24 29.92 -6.34
N PRO A 431 -2.08 29.93 -7.04
CA PRO A 431 -1.41 28.70 -7.44
C PRO A 431 -0.78 27.97 -6.25
N ARG A 432 -0.69 26.65 -6.33
CA ARG A 432 0.08 25.84 -5.37
C ARG A 432 1.58 26.02 -5.60
N ARG A 433 2.40 25.69 -4.60
CA ARG A 433 3.88 25.71 -4.65
C ARG A 433 4.50 27.09 -4.90
N MET A 434 3.78 28.16 -4.61
CA MET A 434 4.33 29.51 -4.53
C MET A 434 4.85 29.77 -3.12
N PHE A 435 6.07 30.31 -3.00
CA PHE A 435 6.67 30.69 -1.71
C PHE A 435 6.27 32.10 -1.27
N ASP A 436 5.92 32.97 -2.23
CA ASP A 436 5.38 34.32 -2.00
C ASP A 436 4.11 34.53 -2.85
N TYR A 437 3.22 35.43 -2.43
CA TYR A 437 1.90 35.64 -3.02
C TYR A 437 1.42 37.09 -2.88
N ALA A 438 0.44 37.48 -3.70
CA ALA A 438 -0.12 38.83 -3.69
C ALA A 438 -0.99 39.13 -2.46
N ASP A 439 -0.99 40.38 -2.00
CA ASP A 439 -1.69 40.84 -0.79
C ASP A 439 -3.18 40.46 -0.72
N CYS A 440 -3.86 40.31 -1.87
CA CYS A 440 -5.26 39.89 -1.93
C CYS A 440 -5.52 38.50 -1.32
N PHE A 441 -4.50 37.64 -1.24
CA PHE A 441 -4.59 36.30 -0.65
C PHE A 441 -4.22 36.26 0.85
N ALA A 442 -3.75 37.37 1.43
CA ALA A 442 -3.21 37.40 2.80
C ALA A 442 -4.24 36.99 3.86
N GLY A 443 -5.49 37.46 3.74
CA GLY A 443 -6.54 37.17 4.72
C GLY A 443 -6.80 35.67 4.90
N TRP A 444 -7.01 34.95 3.81
CA TRP A 444 -7.28 33.51 3.87
C TRP A 444 -6.03 32.68 4.21
N ASN A 445 -4.83 33.12 3.79
CA ASN A 445 -3.60 32.47 4.22
C ASN A 445 -3.37 32.62 5.73
N ALA A 446 -3.63 33.80 6.31
CA ALA A 446 -3.52 34.01 7.75
C ALA A 446 -4.47 33.10 8.55
N VAL A 447 -5.73 32.94 8.11
CA VAL A 447 -6.68 31.99 8.73
C VAL A 447 -6.20 30.55 8.58
N SER A 448 -5.70 30.18 7.40
CA SER A 448 -5.16 28.84 7.13
C SER A 448 -3.97 28.51 8.05
N SER A 449 -3.04 29.45 8.23
CA SER A 449 -1.87 29.28 9.10
C SER A 449 -2.23 29.27 10.59
N PHE A 450 -3.25 30.03 10.99
CA PHE A 450 -3.80 29.93 12.35
C PHE A 450 -4.44 28.57 12.62
N GLY A 451 -5.25 28.05 11.69
CA GLY A 451 -5.80 26.70 11.77
C GLY A 451 -4.73 25.62 11.87
N ALA A 452 -3.64 25.77 11.12
CA ALA A 452 -2.52 24.82 11.14
C ALA A 452 -1.84 24.81 12.52
N SER A 453 -1.69 25.97 13.14
CA SER A 453 -1.15 26.12 14.50
C SER A 453 -2.02 25.40 15.54
N ILE A 454 -3.35 25.51 15.44
CA ILE A 454 -4.30 24.77 16.30
C ILE A 454 -4.12 23.25 16.11
N SER A 455 -4.00 22.79 14.87
CA SER A 455 -3.78 21.37 14.54
C SER A 455 -2.44 20.86 15.07
N PHE A 456 -1.40 21.68 15.05
CA PHE A 456 -0.11 21.33 15.64
C PHE A 456 -0.20 21.18 17.17
N ILE A 457 -0.91 22.09 17.84
CA ILE A 457 -1.18 21.98 19.29
C ILE A 457 -1.95 20.70 19.60
N SER A 458 -2.89 20.29 18.75
CA SER A 458 -3.65 19.05 18.96
C SER A 458 -2.74 17.81 18.98
N VAL A 459 -1.70 17.77 18.14
CA VAL A 459 -0.70 16.69 18.12
C VAL A 459 0.13 16.68 19.42
N ILE A 460 0.45 17.85 19.99
CA ILE A 460 1.11 17.93 21.30
C ILE A 460 0.18 17.39 22.40
N VAL A 461 -1.10 17.76 22.38
CA VAL A 461 -2.09 17.24 23.33
C VAL A 461 -2.18 15.72 23.22
N PHE A 462 -2.23 15.17 22.00
CA PHE A 462 -2.26 13.72 21.75
C PHE A 462 -1.15 12.97 22.50
N ALA A 463 0.09 13.48 22.47
CA ALA A 463 1.23 12.88 23.14
C ALA A 463 1.04 12.72 24.66
N THR A 464 0.15 13.49 25.28
CA THR A 464 -0.16 13.47 26.72
C THR A 464 -1.40 12.65 27.09
N THR A 465 -2.05 12.02 26.11
CA THR A 465 -3.35 11.35 26.32
C THR A 465 -3.23 9.94 26.90
N PHE A 466 -2.19 9.19 26.53
CA PHE A 466 -1.98 7.82 27.00
C PHE A 466 -1.38 7.80 28.41
N GLN A 467 -1.87 6.88 29.23
CA GLN A 467 -1.49 6.73 30.64
C GLN A 467 -1.63 5.27 31.10
N GLU A 468 -0.99 4.93 32.22
CA GLU A 468 -1.17 3.65 32.89
C GLU A 468 -2.60 3.55 33.43
N ALA A 469 -3.49 2.94 32.65
CA ALA A 469 -4.86 2.67 33.03
C ALA A 469 -5.32 1.40 32.32
N VAL A 470 -5.73 0.39 33.09
CA VAL A 470 -6.30 -0.83 32.53
C VAL A 470 -7.73 -0.52 32.10
N ARG A 471 -7.95 -0.33 30.81
CA ARG A 471 -9.32 -0.36 30.27
C ARG A 471 -9.76 -1.81 30.16
N THR A 472 -10.85 -2.15 30.83
CA THR A 472 -11.47 -3.48 30.68
C THR A 472 -12.03 -3.62 29.26
N VAL A 473 -11.70 -4.73 28.59
CA VAL A 473 -12.27 -5.09 27.28
C VAL A 473 -13.80 -5.05 27.37
N PRO A 474 -14.51 -4.29 26.51
CA PRO A 474 -15.96 -4.27 26.55
C PRO A 474 -16.52 -5.67 26.21
N ARG A 475 -17.43 -6.19 27.03
CA ARG A 475 -18.02 -7.54 26.92
C ARG A 475 -18.81 -7.80 25.63
N THR A 476 -18.95 -6.81 24.77
CA THR A 476 -19.76 -6.81 23.54
C THR A 476 -18.94 -7.00 22.26
N ALA A 477 -17.63 -7.24 22.37
CA ALA A 477 -16.76 -7.38 21.21
C ALA A 477 -17.05 -8.65 20.39
N THR A 478 -17.19 -8.50 19.07
CA THR A 478 -17.60 -9.58 18.15
C THR A 478 -16.47 -10.17 17.30
N THR A 479 -15.30 -9.52 17.29
CA THR A 479 -14.13 -9.93 16.49
C THR A 479 -13.03 -10.55 17.35
N LEU A 480 -12.19 -11.39 16.72
CA LEU A 480 -11.24 -12.28 17.41
C LEU A 480 -10.19 -11.55 18.25
N GLU A 481 -9.82 -10.33 17.89
CA GLU A 481 -8.77 -9.57 18.57
C GLU A 481 -9.12 -9.23 20.01
N TRP A 482 -10.41 -9.10 20.33
CA TRP A 482 -10.86 -8.76 21.67
C TRP A 482 -10.92 -9.95 22.63
N VAL A 483 -10.81 -11.18 22.10
CA VAL A 483 -10.78 -12.41 22.93
C VAL A 483 -9.45 -12.54 23.69
N LEU A 484 -8.39 -11.92 23.18
CA LEU A 484 -7.01 -12.19 23.60
C LEU A 484 -6.53 -11.36 24.80
N GLY A 485 -7.32 -10.39 25.26
CA GLY A 485 -6.90 -9.42 26.27
C GLY A 485 -5.81 -8.46 25.79
N ALA A 486 -5.40 -7.52 26.65
CA ALA A 486 -4.39 -6.52 26.30
C ALA A 486 -2.99 -7.15 26.15
N THR A 487 -2.20 -6.66 25.18
CA THR A 487 -0.84 -7.13 24.86
C THR A 487 -0.73 -8.67 24.70
N PRO A 488 -1.41 -9.28 23.71
CA PRO A 488 -1.41 -10.74 23.54
C PRO A 488 -0.01 -11.34 23.40
N ALA A 489 0.23 -12.50 24.00
CA ALA A 489 1.49 -13.25 23.94
C ALA A 489 1.94 -13.53 22.49
N HIS A 490 3.25 -13.53 22.19
CA HIS A 490 3.80 -13.58 20.82
C HIS A 490 3.08 -14.57 19.88
N HIS A 491 2.87 -15.82 20.32
CA HIS A 491 1.97 -16.76 19.66
C HIS A 491 0.54 -16.55 20.19
N VAL A 492 -0.32 -16.04 19.30
CA VAL A 492 -1.66 -15.57 19.65
C VAL A 492 -2.59 -16.71 20.05
N PHE A 493 -2.56 -17.78 19.26
CA PHE A 493 -3.39 -18.94 19.46
C PHE A 493 -2.49 -20.13 19.74
N SER A 494 -2.54 -20.66 20.97
CA SER A 494 -1.92 -21.96 21.27
C SER A 494 -2.54 -23.07 20.43
N GLN A 495 -3.78 -22.85 19.96
CA GLN A 495 -4.56 -23.76 19.11
C GLN A 495 -5.44 -22.95 18.18
N VAL A 496 -5.49 -23.34 16.90
CA VAL A 496 -6.22 -22.61 15.86
C VAL A 496 -7.71 -22.55 16.22
N PRO A 497 -8.33 -21.34 16.28
CA PRO A 497 -9.75 -21.23 16.60
C PRO A 497 -10.59 -21.84 15.47
N VAL A 498 -11.55 -22.69 15.81
CA VAL A 498 -12.55 -23.18 14.85
C VAL A 498 -13.77 -22.27 14.93
N LEU A 499 -14.06 -21.55 13.86
CA LEU A 499 -15.21 -20.66 13.80
C LEU A 499 -16.46 -21.42 13.36
N ARG A 500 -17.48 -21.42 14.23
CA ARG A 500 -18.80 -21.97 13.92
C ARG A 500 -19.82 -20.84 13.89
N PHE A 501 -20.39 -20.58 12.71
CA PHE A 501 -21.46 -19.62 12.53
C PHE A 501 -22.80 -20.33 12.79
N THR A 502 -23.49 -19.99 13.88
CA THR A 502 -24.82 -20.53 14.21
C THR A 502 -25.92 -19.61 13.67
N GLY A 503 -26.79 -20.14 12.79
CA GLY A 503 -28.05 -19.51 12.38
C GLY A 503 -28.13 -19.14 10.90
N SER A 504 -29.14 -19.67 10.20
CA SER A 504 -29.51 -19.39 8.81
C SER A 504 -30.15 -18.01 8.58
N GLY A 505 -29.90 -17.03 9.45
CA GLY A 505 -30.55 -15.71 9.39
C GLY A 505 -30.02 -14.64 10.34
N ALA A 506 -28.91 -14.86 11.05
CA ALA A 506 -28.25 -13.80 11.79
C ALA A 506 -27.41 -12.97 10.81
N ALA A 507 -27.65 -11.67 10.76
CA ALA A 507 -26.98 -10.72 9.86
C ALA A 507 -25.48 -11.01 9.75
N LEU A 508 -24.98 -11.01 8.50
CA LEU A 508 -23.57 -11.14 8.06
C LEU A 508 -22.62 -10.15 8.79
N GLY A 509 -22.39 -10.35 10.07
CA GLY A 509 -21.66 -9.41 10.93
C GLY A 509 -21.85 -9.64 12.43
N THR A 510 -22.80 -10.50 12.85
CA THR A 510 -22.94 -10.96 14.23
C THR A 510 -22.54 -12.42 14.35
N SER A 511 -21.26 -12.72 14.13
CA SER A 511 -20.72 -13.99 14.59
C SER A 511 -20.32 -13.85 16.04
N SER A 512 -21.23 -14.18 16.97
CA SER A 512 -20.80 -14.48 18.33
C SER A 512 -19.94 -15.75 18.26
N VAL A 513 -18.65 -15.64 18.56
CA VAL A 513 -17.80 -16.82 18.78
C VAL A 513 -18.36 -17.55 20.00
N SER A 514 -19.21 -18.55 19.77
CA SER A 514 -19.98 -19.24 20.82
C SER A 514 -19.14 -20.16 21.69
N SER A 515 -17.97 -20.58 21.19
CA SER A 515 -16.93 -21.27 21.98
C SER A 515 -15.67 -21.45 21.13
N VAL A 516 -14.50 -21.07 21.64
CA VAL A 516 -13.21 -21.58 21.12
C VAL A 516 -13.00 -22.94 21.76
N LYS A 517 -13.27 -24.03 21.04
CA LYS A 517 -12.94 -25.38 21.52
C LYS A 517 -11.48 -25.68 21.21
N SER A 518 -10.76 -26.06 22.26
CA SER A 518 -9.35 -26.36 22.22
C SER A 518 -9.08 -27.77 21.67
N VAL A 519 -8.39 -27.92 20.54
CA VAL A 519 -7.80 -29.19 20.07
C VAL A 519 -6.27 -29.06 20.10
N GLY A 520 -5.63 -29.91 20.91
CA GLY A 520 -4.19 -29.82 21.24
C GLY A 520 -3.26 -30.07 20.06
N LEU A 521 -2.35 -29.12 19.83
CA LEU A 521 -1.11 -29.31 19.06
C LEU A 521 0.03 -28.67 19.85
N ASN A 522 1.17 -29.36 19.93
CA ASN A 522 2.36 -28.91 20.61
C ASN A 522 2.98 -27.70 19.87
N SER A 523 3.57 -26.79 20.64
CA SER A 523 4.17 -25.51 20.23
C SER A 523 5.07 -25.61 18.99
N ILE A 524 4.76 -24.86 17.93
CA ILE A 524 5.66 -24.65 16.79
C ILE A 524 6.48 -23.38 17.06
N THR A 525 7.74 -23.58 17.45
CA THR A 525 8.71 -22.49 17.63
C THR A 525 9.33 -22.16 16.28
N ALA A 526 9.02 -21.02 15.68
CA ALA A 526 9.83 -20.50 14.58
C ALA A 526 11.20 -20.11 15.15
N THR A 527 12.24 -20.88 14.83
CA THR A 527 13.60 -20.64 15.31
C THR A 527 14.18 -19.37 14.72
N ARG A 528 14.65 -18.47 15.59
CA ARG A 528 15.44 -17.28 15.24
C ARG A 528 16.75 -17.75 14.61
N THR A 529 16.87 -17.69 13.29
CA THR A 529 18.15 -17.85 12.59
C THR A 529 18.63 -16.49 12.10
N PHE A 530 19.91 -16.25 12.35
CA PHE A 530 20.60 -14.96 12.38
C PHE A 530 21.03 -14.50 10.99
N THR A 531 20.28 -13.63 10.31
CA THR A 531 20.82 -12.95 9.10
C THR A 531 20.27 -11.53 8.86
N THR A 532 18.99 -11.25 9.11
CA THR A 532 18.31 -10.06 8.54
C THR A 532 18.87 -8.68 8.93
N GLY A 533 19.19 -8.42 10.20
CA GLY A 533 19.70 -7.10 10.63
C GLY A 533 21.09 -6.76 10.09
N ARG A 534 21.93 -7.77 9.81
CA ARG A 534 23.27 -7.58 9.23
C ARG A 534 23.18 -7.38 7.72
N ASP A 535 22.24 -8.06 7.06
CA ASP A 535 21.97 -7.94 5.63
C ASP A 535 21.42 -6.54 5.28
N VAL A 536 20.59 -5.93 6.13
CA VAL A 536 20.07 -4.56 5.92
C VAL A 536 21.18 -3.51 6.06
N LEU A 537 22.07 -3.66 7.04
CA LEU A 537 23.24 -2.79 7.18
C LEU A 537 24.25 -3.01 6.03
N GLY A 538 24.42 -4.26 5.58
CA GLY A 538 25.21 -4.60 4.40
C GLY A 538 24.63 -4.03 3.11
N PHE A 539 23.29 -4.04 2.97
CA PHE A 539 22.57 -3.43 1.86
C PHE A 539 22.62 -1.91 1.92
N PHE A 540 22.49 -1.28 3.09
CA PHE A 540 22.64 0.17 3.24
C PHE A 540 24.08 0.63 2.94
N ALA A 541 25.07 -0.12 3.43
CA ALA A 541 26.47 0.09 3.08
C ALA A 541 26.73 -0.14 1.59
N GLN A 542 26.10 -1.16 0.97
CA GLN A 542 26.15 -1.39 -0.47
C GLN A 542 25.42 -0.30 -1.26
N ALA A 543 24.27 0.21 -0.84
CA ALA A 543 23.57 1.31 -1.51
C ALA A 543 24.42 2.58 -1.49
N LEU A 544 25.03 2.90 -0.35
CA LEU A 544 25.99 4.00 -0.20
C LEU A 544 27.30 3.77 -0.99
N GLN A 545 27.76 2.53 -1.11
CA GLN A 545 28.98 2.17 -1.82
C GLN A 545 28.76 1.99 -3.34
N ILE A 546 27.57 1.57 -3.75
CA ILE A 546 27.04 1.61 -5.12
C ILE A 546 26.95 3.07 -5.53
N TRP A 547 26.37 3.94 -4.70
CA TRP A 547 26.37 5.39 -4.92
C TRP A 547 27.79 5.97 -5.07
N ARG A 548 28.73 5.59 -4.19
CA ARG A 548 30.15 5.98 -4.28
C ARG A 548 30.87 5.43 -5.53
N ASN A 549 30.42 4.30 -6.08
CA ASN A 549 31.01 3.63 -7.25
C ASN A 549 30.27 3.92 -8.57
N ILE A 550 29.06 4.48 -8.54
CA ILE A 550 28.25 4.86 -9.72
C ILE A 550 28.97 5.93 -10.55
N SER A 551 29.76 6.80 -9.91
CA SER A 551 30.54 7.83 -10.61
C SER A 551 31.73 7.30 -11.42
N THR A 552 32.19 6.06 -11.20
CA THR A 552 33.47 5.60 -11.81
C THR A 552 33.47 4.16 -12.34
N LYS A 553 32.65 3.24 -11.81
CA LYS A 553 32.70 1.82 -12.20
C LYS A 553 31.46 1.31 -12.94
N LEU A 554 30.30 1.96 -12.83
CA LEU A 554 29.14 1.61 -13.66
C LEU A 554 29.42 1.92 -15.13
N PHE A 555 30.15 3.00 -15.43
CA PHE A 555 30.63 3.32 -16.78
C PHE A 555 31.54 2.20 -17.33
N GLN A 556 32.51 1.70 -16.56
CA GLN A 556 33.38 0.61 -17.01
C GLN A 556 32.67 -0.76 -17.07
N TRP A 557 31.69 -1.01 -16.21
CA TRP A 557 30.93 -2.26 -16.17
C TRP A 557 29.87 -2.30 -17.29
N GLN A 558 29.11 -1.23 -17.50
CA GLN A 558 28.12 -1.12 -18.58
C GLN A 558 28.79 -1.00 -19.95
N VAL A 559 29.93 -0.29 -20.09
CA VAL A 559 30.70 -0.26 -21.34
C VAL A 559 31.36 -1.61 -21.62
N LYS A 560 31.87 -2.34 -20.61
CA LYS A 560 32.36 -3.71 -20.84
C LYS A 560 31.25 -4.69 -21.19
N VAL A 561 30.06 -4.57 -20.61
CA VAL A 561 28.90 -5.42 -20.92
C VAL A 561 28.31 -5.06 -22.30
N ALA A 562 28.20 -3.77 -22.63
CA ALA A 562 27.71 -3.29 -23.93
C ALA A 562 28.68 -3.57 -25.09
N LEU A 563 30.00 -3.50 -24.86
CA LEU A 563 31.00 -3.83 -25.89
C LEU A 563 31.25 -5.34 -26.05
N SER A 564 30.90 -6.17 -25.05
CA SER A 564 31.07 -7.64 -25.13
C SER A 564 29.83 -8.39 -25.58
N THR A 565 28.66 -7.74 -25.64
CA THR A 565 27.42 -8.38 -26.05
C THR A 565 26.69 -7.55 -27.11
N GLY A 566 27.22 -7.57 -28.33
CA GLY A 566 26.43 -7.28 -29.52
C GLY A 566 25.30 -8.29 -29.63
N ALA A 567 24.09 -7.83 -29.33
CA ALA A 567 22.77 -8.44 -29.59
C ALA A 567 22.60 -9.97 -29.41
N PHE A 568 21.64 -10.29 -28.55
CA PHE A 568 20.79 -11.49 -28.63
C PHE A 568 21.44 -12.84 -28.25
N THR A 569 21.56 -13.12 -26.94
CA THR A 569 21.23 -14.42 -26.32
C THR A 569 21.17 -14.25 -24.80
N TYR A 570 20.06 -13.70 -24.29
CA TYR A 570 19.75 -13.75 -22.85
C TYR A 570 19.22 -15.16 -22.54
N CYS A 571 20.09 -16.13 -22.24
CA CYS A 571 19.68 -17.37 -21.53
C CYS A 571 20.80 -18.31 -21.00
N ILE A 572 22.08 -18.29 -21.41
CA ILE A 572 22.94 -19.49 -21.12
C ILE A 572 24.25 -19.27 -20.35
N VAL A 573 24.75 -18.04 -20.12
CA VAL A 573 26.07 -17.90 -19.47
C VAL A 573 26.01 -17.76 -17.93
N TYR A 574 24.84 -17.49 -17.34
CA TYR A 574 24.72 -17.36 -15.88
C TYR A 574 24.71 -18.70 -15.11
N TRP A 575 24.59 -19.83 -15.81
CA TRP A 575 24.53 -21.17 -15.19
C TRP A 575 25.91 -21.75 -14.86
N VAL A 576 27.00 -21.26 -15.46
CA VAL A 576 28.32 -21.91 -15.38
C VAL A 576 29.28 -21.27 -14.37
N PHE A 577 29.05 -20.04 -13.89
CA PHE A 577 29.97 -19.35 -12.97
C PHE A 577 29.48 -19.16 -11.54
N LEU A 578 28.27 -19.59 -11.20
CA LEU A 578 27.68 -19.46 -9.86
C LEU A 578 27.65 -20.77 -9.04
N LYS A 579 28.41 -21.78 -9.48
CA LYS A 579 28.48 -23.05 -8.76
C LYS A 579 29.37 -22.99 -7.50
N ASP A 580 30.13 -21.90 -7.31
CA ASP A 580 31.18 -21.83 -6.28
C ASP A 580 31.01 -20.71 -5.24
N ILE A 581 29.82 -20.12 -5.07
CA ILE A 581 29.59 -19.08 -4.05
C ILE A 581 28.30 -19.33 -3.26
N ASP A 582 28.44 -19.93 -2.08
CA ASP A 582 27.38 -20.18 -1.11
C ASP A 582 26.91 -18.89 -0.42
N PHE A 583 26.02 -18.10 -1.06
CA PHE A 583 25.26 -17.04 -0.37
C PHE A 583 23.84 -16.89 -0.95
N LEU A 584 22.86 -17.49 -0.26
CA LEU A 584 21.42 -17.46 -0.57
C LEU A 584 20.75 -16.05 -0.69
N PRO A 585 21.25 -14.94 -0.11
CA PRO A 585 20.56 -13.64 -0.21
C PRO A 585 20.61 -12.99 -1.59
N LEU A 586 21.72 -13.08 -2.33
CA LEU A 586 21.89 -12.38 -3.62
C LEU A 586 21.03 -12.95 -4.76
N HIS A 587 20.73 -14.25 -4.70
CA HIS A 587 19.89 -14.94 -5.68
C HIS A 587 18.42 -14.50 -5.63
N PHE A 588 17.91 -14.08 -4.47
CA PHE A 588 16.51 -13.71 -4.28
C PHE A 588 16.19 -12.26 -4.72
N PHE A 589 17.08 -11.30 -4.43
CA PHE A 589 16.86 -9.89 -4.81
C PHE A 589 17.01 -9.65 -6.31
N SER A 590 17.96 -10.35 -6.95
CA SER A 590 18.10 -10.34 -8.42
C SER A 590 16.84 -10.90 -9.08
N TYR A 591 16.22 -11.92 -8.48
CA TYR A 591 14.99 -12.54 -8.96
C TYR A 591 13.77 -11.62 -8.80
N LEU A 592 13.69 -10.84 -7.71
CA LEU A 592 12.60 -9.87 -7.48
C LEU A 592 12.68 -8.67 -8.43
N PHE A 593 13.87 -8.12 -8.65
CA PHE A 593 14.08 -7.09 -9.67
C PHE A 593 13.75 -7.61 -11.09
N TYR A 594 14.11 -8.87 -11.38
CA TYR A 594 13.76 -9.54 -12.63
C TYR A 594 12.24 -9.76 -12.78
N MET A 595 11.55 -10.09 -11.69
CA MET A 595 10.08 -10.23 -11.66
C MET A 595 9.35 -8.90 -11.80
N GLU A 596 9.85 -7.81 -11.20
CA GLU A 596 9.30 -6.46 -11.39
C GLU A 596 9.38 -6.02 -12.86
N VAL A 597 10.52 -6.25 -13.52
CA VAL A 597 10.72 -5.91 -14.94
C VAL A 597 9.91 -6.81 -15.88
N ILE A 598 9.83 -8.11 -15.63
CA ILE A 598 9.02 -9.05 -16.44
C ILE A 598 7.53 -8.80 -16.28
N PHE A 599 7.07 -8.59 -15.04
CA PHE A 599 5.68 -8.26 -14.77
C PHE A 599 5.28 -6.95 -15.46
N PHE A 600 6.17 -5.95 -15.43
CA PHE A 600 5.98 -4.67 -16.11
C PHE A 600 5.91 -4.83 -17.65
N HIS A 601 6.80 -5.62 -18.24
CA HIS A 601 6.78 -5.87 -19.68
C HIS A 601 5.51 -6.61 -20.13
N TRP A 602 5.07 -7.58 -19.32
CA TRP A 602 3.80 -8.28 -19.53
C TRP A 602 2.59 -7.34 -19.39
N LEU A 603 2.54 -6.53 -18.33
CA LEU A 603 1.45 -5.58 -18.05
C LEU A 603 1.31 -4.53 -19.16
N LEU A 604 2.43 -3.93 -19.61
CA LEU A 604 2.42 -2.96 -20.71
C LEU A 604 2.02 -3.58 -22.06
N SER A 605 2.37 -4.85 -22.28
CA SER A 605 1.94 -5.60 -23.47
C SER A 605 0.43 -5.91 -23.44
N VAL A 606 -0.13 -6.21 -22.26
CA VAL A 606 -1.57 -6.44 -22.06
C VAL A 606 -2.38 -5.13 -22.19
N LEU A 607 -1.81 -4.01 -21.73
CA LEU A 607 -2.43 -2.68 -21.80
C LEU A 607 -2.24 -1.97 -23.16
N GLY A 608 -1.54 -2.60 -24.12
CA GLY A 608 -1.41 -2.11 -25.50
C GLY A 608 -0.37 -1.00 -25.70
N PHE A 609 0.53 -0.78 -24.73
CA PHE A 609 1.58 0.24 -24.84
C PHE A 609 2.78 -0.22 -25.69
N PHE A 610 2.90 -1.51 -25.98
CA PHE A 610 3.85 -2.06 -26.96
C PHE A 610 3.13 -2.95 -27.97
N PRO A 611 3.49 -2.91 -29.27
CA PRO A 611 3.09 -3.95 -30.20
C PRO A 611 3.75 -5.27 -29.78
N PHE A 612 3.00 -6.38 -29.83
CA PHE A 612 3.53 -7.74 -29.69
C PHE A 612 4.53 -8.00 -30.85
N THR A 613 5.78 -7.56 -30.73
CA THR A 613 6.83 -7.93 -31.68
C THR A 613 7.47 -9.22 -31.20
N SER A 614 6.73 -10.32 -31.27
CA SER A 614 7.35 -11.64 -31.36
C SER A 614 7.42 -12.01 -32.84
N GLY A 615 8.63 -12.14 -33.38
CA GLY A 615 8.92 -12.64 -34.73
C GLY A 615 8.54 -14.12 -34.93
N TRP A 616 7.32 -14.50 -34.57
CA TRP A 616 6.80 -15.86 -34.59
C TRP A 616 5.36 -15.95 -35.14
N ALA A 617 4.89 -14.93 -35.85
CA ALA A 617 3.68 -15.04 -36.66
C ALA A 617 4.08 -15.08 -38.14
N MET A 618 4.08 -16.29 -38.69
CA MET A 618 3.90 -16.50 -40.12
C MET A 618 2.67 -15.70 -40.59
N ASN A 619 2.92 -14.83 -41.56
CA ASN A 619 2.06 -14.46 -42.66
C ASN A 619 0.61 -14.98 -42.61
N LEU A 620 -0.31 -14.27 -41.93
CA LEU A 620 -1.75 -14.37 -42.21
C LEU A 620 -2.40 -12.98 -42.02
N SER A 621 -2.80 -12.42 -43.17
CA SER A 621 -3.84 -11.41 -43.44
C SER A 621 -4.31 -10.49 -42.31
N GLY A 622 -4.16 -9.19 -42.55
CA GLY A 622 -4.62 -8.12 -41.65
C GLY A 622 -6.11 -8.15 -41.32
N GLN A 623 -6.40 -8.21 -40.03
CA GLN A 623 -7.55 -7.56 -39.39
C GLN A 623 -7.14 -7.16 -37.97
N THR A 624 -7.42 -5.91 -37.60
CA THR A 624 -7.27 -5.40 -36.23
C THR A 624 -8.34 -6.05 -35.33
N PRO A 625 -8.01 -6.53 -34.11
CA PRO A 625 -9.04 -7.11 -33.24
C PRO A 625 -9.91 -6.01 -32.62
N GLY A 626 -11.23 -6.13 -32.80
CA GLY A 626 -12.23 -5.19 -32.28
C GLY A 626 -12.47 -5.31 -30.76
N LYS A 627 -13.19 -4.31 -30.23
CA LYS A 627 -13.56 -4.07 -28.80
C LYS A 627 -14.07 -5.28 -27.99
N GLY A 628 -14.46 -6.38 -28.64
CA GLY A 628 -14.83 -7.65 -27.99
C GLY A 628 -13.66 -8.42 -27.40
N VAL A 629 -12.46 -8.34 -28.00
CA VAL A 629 -11.25 -9.07 -27.56
C VAL A 629 -10.69 -8.49 -26.27
N ILE A 630 -10.75 -7.17 -26.08
CA ILE A 630 -10.34 -6.49 -24.84
C ILE A 630 -11.28 -6.84 -23.68
N LYS A 631 -12.60 -6.91 -23.92
CA LYS A 631 -13.58 -7.36 -22.93
C LYS A 631 -13.35 -8.82 -22.52
N ALA A 632 -13.03 -9.69 -23.48
CA ALA A 632 -12.69 -11.08 -23.21
C ALA A 632 -11.36 -11.20 -22.44
N LEU A 633 -10.32 -10.44 -22.81
CA LEU A 633 -9.03 -10.44 -22.12
C LEU A 633 -9.15 -10.00 -20.66
N VAL A 634 -9.88 -8.93 -20.35
CA VAL A 634 -10.08 -8.46 -18.96
C VAL A 634 -10.90 -9.45 -18.11
N LEU A 635 -11.92 -10.09 -18.69
CA LEU A 635 -12.77 -11.05 -17.96
C LEU A 635 -12.14 -12.45 -17.83
N THR A 636 -11.21 -12.83 -18.71
CA THR A 636 -10.52 -14.14 -18.67
C THR A 636 -9.16 -14.08 -17.97
N SER A 637 -8.52 -12.91 -17.90
CA SER A 637 -7.21 -12.76 -17.23
C SER A 637 -7.30 -12.79 -15.71
N PHE A 638 -8.40 -12.33 -15.09
CA PHE A 638 -8.52 -12.37 -13.63
C PHE A 638 -8.54 -13.81 -13.06
N PRO A 639 -9.33 -14.76 -13.62
CA PRO A 639 -9.24 -16.18 -13.21
C PRO A 639 -7.92 -16.86 -13.60
N LEU A 640 -7.28 -16.44 -14.70
CA LEU A 640 -6.02 -17.03 -15.16
C LEU A 640 -4.84 -16.58 -14.29
N VAL A 641 -4.77 -15.30 -13.95
CA VAL A 641 -3.82 -14.74 -12.98
C VAL A 641 -4.07 -15.35 -11.60
N TRP A 642 -5.34 -15.50 -11.20
CA TRP A 642 -5.71 -16.20 -9.97
C TRP A 642 -5.25 -17.67 -9.98
N ASN A 643 -5.39 -18.40 -11.11
CA ASN A 643 -4.95 -19.79 -11.23
C ASN A 643 -3.42 -19.94 -11.30
N VAL A 644 -2.69 -19.01 -11.91
CA VAL A 644 -1.22 -18.97 -11.88
C VAL A 644 -0.72 -18.66 -10.47
N PHE A 645 -1.42 -17.78 -9.75
CA PHE A 645 -1.12 -17.47 -8.36
C PHE A 645 -1.47 -18.63 -7.43
N GLU A 646 -2.59 -19.32 -7.65
CA GLU A 646 -3.05 -20.48 -6.86
C GLU A 646 -2.19 -21.73 -7.14
N SER A 647 -1.78 -21.96 -8.39
CA SER A 647 -0.86 -23.05 -8.76
C SER A 647 0.60 -22.79 -8.37
N GLY A 648 1.05 -21.54 -8.45
CA GLY A 648 2.35 -21.11 -7.95
C GLY A 648 2.43 -21.19 -6.43
N ALA A 649 1.38 -20.73 -5.74
CA ALA A 649 1.25 -20.85 -4.30
C ALA A 649 1.13 -22.32 -3.87
N SER A 650 0.38 -23.17 -4.59
CA SER A 650 0.24 -24.59 -4.23
C SER A 650 1.52 -25.39 -4.47
N ASN A 651 2.28 -25.13 -5.54
CA ASN A 651 3.59 -25.75 -5.78
C ASN A 651 4.64 -25.31 -4.75
N LEU A 652 4.65 -24.03 -4.38
CA LEU A 652 5.53 -23.51 -3.34
C LEU A 652 5.14 -24.08 -1.96
N THR A 653 3.84 -24.18 -1.68
CA THR A 653 3.31 -24.79 -0.45
C THR A 653 3.61 -26.29 -0.39
N ALA A 654 3.54 -27.02 -1.51
CA ALA A 654 3.90 -28.44 -1.58
C ALA A 654 5.40 -28.69 -1.35
N HIS A 655 6.26 -27.84 -1.92
CA HIS A 655 7.70 -27.89 -1.66
C HIS A 655 8.05 -27.52 -0.21
N MET A 656 7.33 -26.58 0.40
CA MET A 656 7.56 -26.13 1.78
C MET A 656 6.97 -27.08 2.84
N LEU A 657 5.81 -27.69 2.59
CA LEU A 657 5.26 -28.76 3.43
C LEU A 657 6.16 -30.00 3.41
N ALA A 658 6.82 -30.28 2.27
CA ALA A 658 7.80 -31.34 2.17
C ALA A 658 9.06 -31.07 3.02
N ASP A 659 9.55 -29.83 3.07
CA ASP A 659 10.67 -29.45 3.96
C ASP A 659 10.28 -29.53 5.45
N MET A 660 9.01 -29.19 5.78
CA MET A 660 8.48 -29.34 7.14
C MET A 660 8.34 -30.82 7.54
N ASP A 661 7.94 -31.71 6.64
CA ASP A 661 7.82 -33.15 6.91
C ASP A 661 9.18 -33.86 6.98
N VAL A 662 10.18 -33.45 6.19
CA VAL A 662 11.57 -33.94 6.33
C VAL A 662 12.16 -33.50 7.68
N SER A 663 11.87 -32.26 8.08
CA SER A 663 12.25 -31.74 9.40
C SER A 663 11.53 -32.50 10.53
N ARG A 664 10.26 -32.88 10.31
CA ARG A 664 9.46 -33.68 11.25
C ARG A 664 9.95 -35.12 11.37
N ALA A 665 10.32 -35.78 10.27
CA ALA A 665 10.85 -37.14 10.27
C ALA A 665 12.20 -37.22 11.02
N LYS A 666 13.06 -36.21 10.89
CA LYS A 666 14.30 -36.08 11.69
C LYS A 666 14.04 -35.80 13.17
N MET A 667 12.94 -35.15 13.52
CA MET A 667 12.53 -34.92 14.91
C MET A 667 11.93 -36.18 15.55
N GLU A 668 11.27 -37.03 14.77
CA GLU A 668 10.68 -38.29 15.25
C GLU A 668 11.71 -39.44 15.31
N ASN A 669 12.74 -39.44 14.45
CA ASN A 669 13.88 -40.37 14.55
C ASN A 669 15.22 -39.70 14.19
N PRO A 670 16.03 -39.28 15.18
CA PRO A 670 17.29 -38.56 14.96
C PRO A 670 18.39 -39.34 14.24
N GLN A 671 18.25 -40.66 14.08
CA GLN A 671 19.27 -41.56 13.49
C GLN A 671 19.17 -41.67 11.95
N LEU A 672 18.19 -41.03 11.32
CA LEU A 672 17.97 -41.10 9.87
C LEU A 672 19.11 -40.44 9.07
N THR A 673 19.68 -41.16 8.10
CA THR A 673 20.71 -40.63 7.20
C THR A 673 20.12 -39.70 6.12
N PRO A 674 20.94 -38.83 5.49
CA PRO A 674 20.48 -37.94 4.42
C PRO A 674 19.90 -38.62 3.17
N SER A 675 20.23 -39.89 2.91
CA SER A 675 19.63 -40.65 1.80
C SER A 675 18.28 -41.26 2.19
N GLU A 676 18.15 -41.82 3.39
CA GLU A 676 16.90 -42.41 3.89
C GLU A 676 15.78 -41.36 4.07
N SER A 677 16.16 -40.14 4.45
CA SER A 677 15.24 -39.00 4.53
C SER A 677 14.78 -38.50 3.14
N LYS A 678 15.57 -38.72 2.08
CA LYS A 678 15.18 -38.44 0.69
C LYS A 678 14.30 -39.53 0.09
N ASP A 679 14.48 -40.80 0.47
CA ASP A 679 13.63 -41.90 -0.03
C ASP A 679 12.22 -41.85 0.59
N LEU A 680 12.09 -41.44 1.86
CA LEU A 680 10.80 -41.10 2.49
C LEU A 680 10.08 -39.93 1.79
N PHE A 681 10.83 -38.99 1.21
CA PHE A 681 10.30 -37.89 0.39
C PHE A 681 9.71 -38.39 -0.94
N PHE A 682 10.36 -39.34 -1.62
CA PHE A 682 9.85 -39.87 -2.89
C PHE A 682 8.60 -40.74 -2.72
N GLN A 683 8.49 -41.53 -1.64
CA GLN A 683 7.31 -42.38 -1.40
C GLN A 683 6.04 -41.59 -1.03
N ARG A 684 6.15 -40.41 -0.41
CA ARG A 684 4.98 -39.61 0.00
C ARG A 684 4.54 -38.55 -1.03
N LYS A 685 5.42 -38.18 -1.96
CA LYS A 685 5.10 -37.26 -3.07
C LYS A 685 3.95 -37.78 -3.96
N ASP A 686 3.84 -39.10 -4.11
CA ASP A 686 2.81 -39.72 -4.95
C ASP A 686 1.41 -39.70 -4.29
N VAL A 687 1.33 -39.64 -2.96
CA VAL A 687 0.07 -39.59 -2.19
C VAL A 687 -0.58 -38.21 -2.27
N TYR A 688 0.20 -37.12 -2.17
CA TYR A 688 -0.30 -35.75 -2.28
C TYR A 688 -0.77 -35.37 -3.68
N ARG A 689 -0.22 -36.03 -4.71
CA ARG A 689 -0.62 -35.81 -6.11
C ARG A 689 -1.94 -36.51 -6.46
N THR A 690 -2.29 -37.59 -5.76
CA THR A 690 -3.40 -38.46 -6.16
C THR A 690 -4.73 -38.22 -5.43
N GLU A 691 -4.73 -37.70 -4.20
CA GLU A 691 -5.97 -37.75 -3.39
C GLU A 691 -6.88 -36.51 -3.41
N HIS A 692 -6.45 -35.29 -3.78
CA HIS A 692 -7.31 -34.13 -3.49
C HIS A 692 -7.61 -33.05 -4.54
N MET A 693 -7.00 -32.99 -5.73
CA MET A 693 -7.32 -31.86 -6.65
C MET A 693 -7.55 -32.17 -8.14
N GLU A 694 -6.97 -33.23 -8.71
CA GLU A 694 -6.96 -33.33 -10.18
C GLU A 694 -8.20 -33.98 -10.82
N ARG A 695 -8.89 -34.93 -10.16
CA ARG A 695 -9.89 -35.78 -10.85
C ARG A 695 -11.29 -35.20 -11.01
N SER A 696 -11.73 -34.28 -10.14
CA SER A 696 -13.13 -33.78 -10.17
C SER A 696 -13.31 -32.53 -11.04
N TRP A 697 -12.28 -31.69 -11.15
CA TRP A 697 -12.37 -30.38 -11.80
C TRP A 697 -11.82 -30.36 -13.23
N SER A 698 -10.70 -31.06 -13.48
CA SER A 698 -10.13 -31.22 -14.83
C SER A 698 -11.14 -31.79 -15.83
N ASN A 699 -11.90 -32.80 -15.42
CA ASN A 699 -12.96 -33.39 -16.25
C ASN A 699 -14.14 -32.43 -16.51
N LYS A 700 -14.48 -31.56 -15.57
CA LYS A 700 -15.56 -30.57 -15.74
C LYS A 700 -15.15 -29.43 -16.68
N VAL A 701 -13.90 -28.99 -16.58
CA VAL A 701 -13.34 -27.94 -17.45
C VAL A 701 -13.07 -28.46 -18.85
N ALA A 702 -12.51 -29.67 -18.99
CA ALA A 702 -12.32 -30.32 -20.28
C ALA A 702 -13.65 -30.52 -21.01
N ASN A 703 -14.70 -30.94 -20.29
CA ASN A 703 -16.04 -31.08 -20.87
C ASN A 703 -16.68 -29.73 -21.24
N ALA A 704 -16.49 -28.68 -20.43
CA ALA A 704 -16.99 -27.33 -20.73
C ALA A 704 -16.25 -26.69 -21.92
N TYR A 705 -14.94 -26.90 -22.02
CA TYR A 705 -14.11 -26.41 -23.12
C TYR A 705 -14.41 -27.17 -24.42
N THR A 706 -14.65 -28.47 -24.34
CA THR A 706 -15.07 -29.29 -25.48
C THR A 706 -16.47 -28.90 -25.96
N ALA A 707 -17.41 -28.60 -25.05
CA ALA A 707 -18.74 -28.10 -25.38
C ALA A 707 -18.70 -26.70 -26.00
N TYR A 708 -17.79 -25.83 -25.55
CA TYR A 708 -17.56 -24.51 -26.14
C TYR A 708 -16.99 -24.61 -27.57
N LEU A 709 -15.97 -25.44 -27.78
CA LEU A 709 -15.36 -25.67 -29.11
C LEU A 709 -16.36 -26.28 -30.11
N LYS A 710 -17.27 -27.14 -29.63
CA LYS A 710 -18.34 -27.73 -30.46
C LYS A 710 -19.42 -26.72 -30.86
N ASN A 711 -19.66 -25.69 -30.06
CA ASN A 711 -20.61 -24.62 -30.36
C ASN A 711 -19.99 -23.47 -31.18
N SER A 712 -18.67 -23.33 -31.18
CA SER A 712 -17.96 -22.29 -31.94
C SER A 712 -17.57 -22.73 -33.36
N SER A 713 -17.72 -24.01 -33.73
CA SER A 713 -17.47 -24.48 -35.09
C SER A 713 -18.65 -24.27 -36.06
N ASP A 714 -19.81 -23.83 -35.57
CA ASP A 714 -21.02 -23.56 -36.36
C ASP A 714 -21.38 -22.05 -36.45
N LYS A 715 -20.44 -21.14 -36.16
CA LYS A 715 -20.62 -19.68 -36.34
C LYS A 715 -19.43 -18.98 -36.96
#